data_AF-F0BK90-F1
#
_entry.id   AF-F0BK90-F1
#
_cell.length_a   1.000
_cell.length_b   1.000
_cell.length_c   1.000
_cell.angle_alpha   90.00
_cell.angle_beta   90.00
_cell.angle_gamma   90.00
#
_symmetry.space_group_name_H-M   'P 1'
#
loop_
_entity.id
_entity.type
_entity.pdbx_description
1 polymer ?
#
loop_
_entity_poly.entity_id
_entity_poly.type
_entity_poly.pdbx_seq_one_letter_code
_entity_poly.pdbx_strand_id
1 'polypeptide(L)'
;MVRGVNVLANAVKATLGPKGRNVVLEKSFGAPTITKDGVSVAKEIELADKFENMGAQMVKEVASKTNDNAGDGTTTATVLAQALIREGAKAVAAGMNPMDLKRGIDQAVKAAVIELKNISKPTTDDKAIAQVGTISANSDESIGNIIAEAMQKVGKEGVITVEEGSGLENELDVVEGMQFDRGYLSPYFINNQQSQSADLDDPFILLHDKKISNVRDLLPVLEGVAKAGKPLLIVAEEVEGEALATLVVNTIRGIVKVVAVKAPGFGDRRKAMLEDMAVLTGGTVISEEVGLALEKATIKDLGRAKKVQVSKENTTIIDGAGDSAAIESRVGQIKTQIEDTSSDYDREKLQERVAKLAGGVAVIKVGASTEIEMKEKKARVEDALHATRAAVEEGVVPGGGVALVRALVAVGNLTGANEDQTHGIQIALAAPPIAAVLGGFIPRAQVVTDPQVLYLAIGIIGATVMPHNLYLHSSIVQTRAYPRTDDGRRSALRWAVTDSTVALMFALFINASILILAAAVFHAQGRTDVQEIEQAHALLAPMLGVGLASTLFAIALLASGVNSTVTATLAGQIVMEGFLQLRLPPWLRRLLTRGIAIVPVVVVTWLYGEAGTARLLVLSQVVLSMQLPFAVIPLVRFVSDRTLMGALVAPAWLVRLAWVIAA
;
A
#
# COMPACT_ATOMS: atom_id res chain seq x y z
N MET A 1 -21.88 -10.83 -15.96
CA MET A 1 -21.08 -9.61 -15.66
C MET A 1 -20.33 -9.71 -14.34
N VAL A 2 -20.98 -9.60 -13.16
CA VAL A 2 -20.28 -9.61 -11.85
C VAL A 2 -19.40 -10.85 -11.64
N ARG A 3 -19.85 -12.02 -12.12
CA ARG A 3 -19.02 -13.24 -12.10
C ARG A 3 -17.71 -13.08 -12.90
N GLY A 4 -17.76 -12.53 -14.11
CA GLY A 4 -16.57 -12.29 -14.92
C GLY A 4 -15.62 -11.24 -14.33
N VAL A 5 -16.16 -10.17 -13.73
CA VAL A 5 -15.38 -9.20 -12.93
C VAL A 5 -14.63 -9.92 -11.82
N ASN A 6 -15.30 -10.81 -11.08
CA ASN A 6 -14.69 -11.57 -10.00
C ASN A 6 -13.63 -12.55 -10.49
N VAL A 7 -13.83 -13.23 -11.63
CA VAL A 7 -12.86 -14.17 -12.18
C VAL A 7 -11.55 -13.45 -12.51
N LEU A 8 -11.61 -12.37 -13.27
CA LEU A 8 -10.43 -11.58 -13.61
C LEU A 8 -9.77 -10.98 -12.37
N ALA A 9 -10.55 -10.34 -11.51
CA ALA A 9 -10.01 -9.70 -10.32
C ALA A 9 -9.40 -10.70 -9.32
N ASN A 10 -9.95 -11.91 -9.19
CA ASN A 10 -9.37 -12.94 -8.33
C ASN A 10 -8.04 -13.48 -8.87
N ALA A 11 -7.87 -13.56 -10.19
CA ALA A 11 -6.61 -13.94 -10.80
C ALA A 11 -5.54 -12.86 -10.57
N VAL A 12 -5.87 -11.60 -10.82
CA VAL A 12 -4.97 -10.45 -10.62
C VAL A 12 -4.67 -10.25 -9.12
N LYS A 13 -5.64 -10.40 -8.23
CA LYS A 13 -5.45 -10.23 -6.78
C LYS A 13 -4.36 -11.13 -6.19
N ALA A 14 -4.09 -12.29 -6.80
CA ALA A 14 -3.04 -13.19 -6.34
C ALA A 14 -1.63 -12.57 -6.45
N THR A 15 -1.42 -11.58 -7.33
CA THR A 15 -0.12 -10.93 -7.53
C THR A 15 0.15 -9.79 -6.54
N LEU A 16 -0.86 -9.33 -5.80
CA LEU A 16 -0.76 -8.15 -4.93
C LEU A 16 0.18 -8.35 -3.74
N GLY A 17 1.10 -7.41 -3.55
CA GLY A 17 1.93 -7.27 -2.35
C GLY A 17 3.25 -8.06 -2.38
N PRO A 18 4.07 -7.94 -1.30
CA PRO A 18 5.42 -8.52 -1.25
C PRO A 18 5.40 -10.06 -1.27
N LYS A 19 4.35 -10.66 -0.70
CA LYS A 19 4.10 -12.12 -0.76
C LYS A 19 3.11 -12.53 -1.87
N GLY A 20 2.89 -11.64 -2.86
CA GLY A 20 2.13 -11.95 -4.06
C GLY A 20 2.75 -13.11 -4.83
N ARG A 21 1.91 -13.89 -5.51
CA ARG A 21 2.31 -15.08 -6.26
C ARG A 21 2.40 -14.76 -7.76
N ASN A 22 3.29 -15.47 -8.44
CA ASN A 22 3.41 -15.37 -9.89
C ASN A 22 2.22 -16.07 -10.57
N VAL A 23 1.82 -15.53 -11.71
CA VAL A 23 0.84 -16.12 -12.61
C VAL A 23 1.59 -16.66 -13.83
N VAL A 24 1.25 -17.90 -14.22
CA VAL A 24 1.80 -18.54 -15.40
C VAL A 24 0.80 -18.38 -16.55
N LEU A 25 1.27 -17.80 -17.65
CA LEU A 25 0.49 -17.53 -18.84
C LEU A 25 0.96 -18.45 -19.97
N GLU A 26 0.02 -19.21 -20.52
CA GLU A 26 0.24 -19.95 -21.75
C GLU A 26 0.36 -18.97 -22.93
N LYS A 27 1.35 -19.16 -23.78
CA LYS A 27 1.49 -18.42 -25.04
C LYS A 27 1.18 -19.36 -26.20
N SER A 28 0.52 -18.84 -27.23
CA SER A 28 0.18 -19.60 -28.44
C SER A 28 1.41 -20.16 -29.18
N PHE A 29 2.59 -19.60 -28.91
CA PHE A 29 3.87 -20.07 -29.43
C PHE A 29 4.99 -19.78 -28.40
N GLY A 30 5.92 -20.72 -28.22
CA GLY A 30 7.07 -20.57 -27.33
C GLY A 30 6.85 -21.07 -25.90
N ALA A 31 7.76 -20.70 -25.00
CA ALA A 31 7.70 -21.05 -23.59
C ALA A 31 6.63 -20.22 -22.84
N PRO A 32 6.01 -20.77 -21.77
CA PRO A 32 5.06 -20.02 -20.96
C PRO A 32 5.73 -18.80 -20.32
N THR A 33 4.97 -17.71 -20.20
CA THR A 33 5.44 -16.48 -19.56
C THR A 33 5.05 -16.51 -18.08
N ILE A 34 5.99 -16.16 -17.21
CA ILE A 34 5.74 -16.00 -15.77
C ILE A 34 5.71 -14.50 -15.49
N THR A 35 4.62 -14.02 -14.89
CA THR A 35 4.49 -12.58 -14.58
C THR A 35 3.84 -12.36 -13.22
N LYS A 36 4.17 -11.21 -12.63
CA LYS A 36 3.51 -10.65 -11.44
C LYS A 36 2.74 -9.36 -11.77
N ASP A 37 2.82 -8.88 -13.00
CA ASP A 37 2.13 -7.67 -13.45
C ASP A 37 0.62 -7.92 -13.65
N GLY A 38 -0.18 -7.11 -12.97
CA GLY A 38 -1.64 -7.18 -13.02
C GLY A 38 -2.23 -6.85 -14.39
N VAL A 39 -1.61 -5.95 -15.18
CA VAL A 39 -2.17 -5.61 -16.51
C VAL A 39 -1.88 -6.71 -17.52
N SER A 40 -0.69 -7.32 -17.48
CA SER A 40 -0.35 -8.50 -18.29
C SER A 40 -1.32 -9.65 -18.03
N VAL A 41 -1.61 -9.94 -16.75
CA VAL A 41 -2.60 -10.97 -16.38
C VAL A 41 -3.99 -10.60 -16.85
N ALA A 42 -4.43 -9.34 -16.66
CA ALA A 42 -5.75 -8.90 -17.08
C ALA A 42 -5.95 -8.94 -18.61
N LYS A 43 -4.89 -8.70 -19.39
CA LYS A 43 -4.95 -8.67 -20.86
C LYS A 43 -5.24 -10.04 -21.48
N GLU A 44 -4.73 -11.11 -20.86
CA GLU A 44 -4.84 -12.49 -21.34
C GLU A 44 -6.14 -13.20 -20.93
N ILE A 45 -6.92 -12.63 -20.01
CA ILE A 45 -8.16 -13.25 -19.52
C ILE A 45 -9.31 -12.90 -20.47
N GLU A 46 -9.74 -13.91 -21.24
CA GLU A 46 -10.98 -13.88 -22.02
C GLU A 46 -11.89 -15.03 -21.60
N LEU A 47 -13.18 -14.74 -21.44
CA LEU A 47 -14.16 -15.71 -20.97
C LEU A 47 -15.09 -16.14 -22.12
N ALA A 48 -15.45 -17.42 -22.15
CA ALA A 48 -16.32 -17.96 -23.20
C ALA A 48 -17.75 -17.39 -23.14
N ASP A 49 -18.29 -17.16 -21.94
CA ASP A 49 -19.59 -16.52 -21.78
C ASP A 49 -19.48 -15.02 -22.06
N LYS A 50 -20.32 -14.52 -22.98
CA LYS A 50 -20.27 -13.13 -23.44
C LYS A 50 -20.57 -12.12 -22.32
N PHE A 51 -21.48 -12.43 -21.38
CA PHE A 51 -21.83 -11.51 -20.30
C PHE A 51 -20.77 -11.48 -19.20
N GLU A 52 -20.10 -12.60 -18.95
CA GLU A 52 -18.95 -12.66 -18.06
C GLU A 52 -17.76 -11.97 -18.70
N ASN A 53 -17.47 -12.24 -19.97
CA ASN A 53 -16.39 -11.58 -20.70
C ASN A 53 -16.57 -10.07 -20.74
N MET A 54 -17.79 -9.58 -20.98
CA MET A 54 -18.07 -8.14 -20.94
C MET A 54 -17.68 -7.51 -19.59
N GLY A 55 -17.93 -8.21 -18.46
CA GLY A 55 -17.48 -7.76 -17.15
C GLY A 55 -15.96 -7.79 -16.99
N ALA A 56 -15.30 -8.84 -17.49
CA ALA A 56 -13.84 -8.94 -17.47
C ALA A 56 -13.18 -7.82 -18.31
N GLN A 57 -13.66 -7.58 -19.54
CA GLN A 57 -13.13 -6.53 -20.42
C GLN A 57 -13.26 -5.13 -19.78
N MET A 58 -14.35 -4.85 -19.05
CA MET A 58 -14.49 -3.57 -18.33
C MET A 58 -13.39 -3.38 -17.25
N VAL A 59 -12.98 -4.44 -16.56
CA VAL A 59 -11.93 -4.35 -15.54
C VAL A 59 -10.54 -4.31 -16.17
N LYS A 60 -10.34 -5.02 -17.29
CA LYS A 60 -9.14 -4.92 -18.11
C LYS A 60 -8.88 -3.48 -18.56
N GLU A 61 -9.92 -2.74 -18.96
CA GLU A 61 -9.83 -1.31 -19.29
C GLU A 61 -9.38 -0.46 -18.08
N VAL A 62 -9.85 -0.78 -16.86
CA VAL A 62 -9.41 -0.09 -15.64
C VAL A 62 -7.92 -0.33 -15.38
N ALA A 63 -7.47 -1.58 -15.50
CA ALA A 63 -6.06 -1.92 -15.35
C ALA A 63 -5.19 -1.23 -16.42
N SER A 64 -5.62 -1.27 -17.70
CA SER A 64 -4.87 -0.66 -18.81
C SER A 64 -4.75 0.85 -18.66
N LYS A 65 -5.84 1.56 -18.35
CA LYS A 65 -5.78 3.01 -18.16
C LYS A 65 -4.95 3.43 -16.96
N THR A 66 -4.92 2.62 -15.92
CA THR A 66 -4.07 2.87 -14.75
C THR A 66 -2.59 2.72 -15.14
N ASN A 67 -2.27 1.69 -15.92
CA ASN A 67 -0.93 1.50 -16.47
C ASN A 67 -0.51 2.64 -17.39
N ASP A 68 -1.39 3.07 -18.29
CA ASP A 68 -1.07 4.13 -19.25
C ASP A 68 -0.82 5.48 -18.54
N ASN A 69 -1.55 5.77 -17.46
CA ASN A 69 -1.45 7.04 -16.74
C ASN A 69 -0.35 7.07 -15.67
N ALA A 70 -0.12 5.96 -14.97
CA ALA A 70 0.76 5.93 -13.80
C ALA A 70 1.91 4.91 -13.92
N GLY A 71 1.84 3.96 -14.84
CA GLY A 71 2.82 2.88 -15.03
C GLY A 71 2.93 1.86 -13.89
N ASP A 72 2.13 1.99 -12.83
CA ASP A 72 2.01 1.03 -11.72
C ASP A 72 0.59 1.13 -11.11
N GLY A 73 0.25 0.27 -10.15
CA GLY A 73 -1.02 0.29 -9.42
C GLY A 73 -2.15 -0.50 -10.08
N THR A 74 -1.86 -1.22 -11.16
CA THR A 74 -2.82 -2.00 -11.97
C THR A 74 -3.59 -3.02 -11.13
N THR A 75 -2.89 -3.71 -10.23
CA THR A 75 -3.47 -4.70 -9.31
C THR A 75 -4.38 -4.03 -8.27
N THR A 76 -3.94 -2.91 -7.70
CA THR A 76 -4.73 -2.14 -6.73
C THR A 76 -6.01 -1.61 -7.36
N ALA A 77 -5.92 -1.03 -8.56
CA ALA A 77 -7.08 -0.54 -9.32
C ALA A 77 -8.08 -1.66 -9.61
N THR A 78 -7.59 -2.84 -9.98
CA THR A 78 -8.42 -4.03 -10.25
C THR A 78 -9.20 -4.49 -9.01
N VAL A 79 -8.55 -4.55 -7.85
CA VAL A 79 -9.20 -4.98 -6.59
C VAL A 79 -10.19 -3.93 -6.09
N LEU A 80 -9.88 -2.63 -6.23
CA LEU A 80 -10.81 -1.55 -5.89
C LEU A 80 -12.04 -1.55 -6.82
N ALA A 81 -11.83 -1.73 -8.13
CA ALA A 81 -12.93 -1.86 -9.09
C ALA A 81 -13.84 -3.05 -8.75
N GLN A 82 -13.25 -4.21 -8.41
CA GLN A 82 -14.01 -5.38 -7.97
C GLN A 82 -14.89 -5.06 -6.75
N ALA A 83 -14.32 -4.39 -5.74
CA ALA A 83 -15.04 -4.04 -4.51
C ALA A 83 -16.22 -3.08 -4.79
N LEU A 84 -15.98 -2.00 -5.54
CA LEU A 84 -17.01 -1.02 -5.89
C LEU A 84 -18.13 -1.64 -6.73
N ILE A 85 -17.79 -2.47 -7.71
CA ILE A 85 -18.80 -3.16 -8.55
C ILE A 85 -19.62 -4.13 -7.71
N ARG A 86 -18.99 -4.88 -6.81
CA ARG A 86 -19.69 -5.88 -5.98
C ARG A 86 -20.68 -5.23 -5.02
N GLU A 87 -20.27 -4.19 -4.31
CA GLU A 87 -21.16 -3.50 -3.36
C GLU A 87 -22.19 -2.63 -4.09
N GLY A 88 -21.80 -1.96 -5.18
CA GLY A 88 -22.73 -1.22 -6.04
C GLY A 88 -23.83 -2.11 -6.64
N ALA A 89 -23.50 -3.31 -7.11
CA ALA A 89 -24.48 -4.25 -7.64
C ALA A 89 -25.51 -4.69 -6.58
N LYS A 90 -25.10 -4.83 -5.31
CA LYS A 90 -26.02 -5.15 -4.21
C LYS A 90 -26.97 -3.98 -3.91
N ALA A 91 -26.45 -2.75 -3.88
CA ALA A 91 -27.25 -1.55 -3.65
C ALA A 91 -28.30 -1.34 -4.76
N VAL A 92 -27.91 -1.55 -6.02
CA VAL A 92 -28.85 -1.50 -7.16
C VAL A 92 -29.90 -2.61 -7.07
N ALA A 93 -29.51 -3.83 -6.68
CA ALA A 93 -30.45 -4.92 -6.46
C ALA A 93 -31.45 -4.65 -5.32
N ALA A 94 -31.07 -3.81 -4.35
CA ALA A 94 -31.95 -3.34 -3.27
C ALA A 94 -32.91 -2.22 -3.71
N GLY A 95 -32.85 -1.78 -4.97
CA GLY A 95 -33.77 -0.79 -5.54
C GLY A 95 -33.28 0.67 -5.50
N MET A 96 -32.05 0.92 -5.08
CA MET A 96 -31.45 2.27 -5.05
C MET A 96 -31.13 2.76 -6.47
N ASN A 97 -31.16 4.08 -6.69
CA ASN A 97 -30.90 4.69 -7.98
C ASN A 97 -29.40 4.59 -8.36
N PRO A 98 -29.03 3.92 -9.47
CA PRO A 98 -27.63 3.76 -9.88
C PRO A 98 -26.90 5.08 -10.13
N MET A 99 -27.60 6.11 -10.61
CA MET A 99 -26.99 7.40 -10.92
C MET A 99 -26.65 8.18 -9.66
N ASP A 100 -27.49 8.10 -8.62
CA ASP A 100 -27.21 8.75 -7.34
C ASP A 100 -26.14 8.00 -6.54
N LEU A 101 -26.14 6.66 -6.57
CA LEU A 101 -25.03 5.87 -6.04
C LEU A 101 -23.70 6.28 -6.68
N LYS A 102 -23.65 6.41 -8.01
CA LYS A 102 -22.46 6.87 -8.73
C LYS A 102 -22.02 8.26 -8.28
N ARG A 103 -22.94 9.23 -8.17
CA ARG A 103 -22.63 10.59 -7.71
C ARG A 103 -22.02 10.58 -6.29
N GLY A 104 -22.55 9.74 -5.41
CA GLY A 104 -22.00 9.54 -4.06
C GLY A 104 -20.59 8.97 -4.08
N ILE A 105 -20.34 7.93 -4.89
CA ILE A 105 -19.00 7.36 -5.07
C ILE A 105 -18.03 8.42 -5.63
N ASP A 106 -18.43 9.17 -6.65
CA ASP A 106 -17.61 10.21 -7.28
C ASP A 106 -17.27 11.33 -6.25
N GLN A 107 -18.19 11.67 -5.34
CA GLN A 107 -17.96 12.63 -4.25
C GLN A 107 -16.94 12.09 -3.23
N ALA A 108 -17.06 10.83 -2.83
CA ALA A 108 -16.12 10.17 -1.93
C ALA A 108 -14.70 10.11 -2.53
N VAL A 109 -14.58 9.74 -3.81
CA VAL A 109 -13.30 9.68 -4.52
C VAL A 109 -12.64 11.05 -4.59
N LYS A 110 -13.39 12.12 -4.91
CA LYS A 110 -12.84 13.49 -4.94
C LYS A 110 -12.24 13.91 -3.59
N ALA A 111 -12.97 13.64 -2.50
CA ALA A 111 -12.46 13.96 -1.17
C ALA A 111 -11.24 13.11 -0.79
N ALA A 112 -11.23 11.82 -1.13
CA ALA A 112 -10.08 10.97 -0.93
C ALA A 112 -8.84 11.47 -1.68
N VAL A 113 -8.99 11.89 -2.94
CA VAL A 113 -7.87 12.44 -3.74
C VAL A 113 -7.32 13.73 -3.14
N ILE A 114 -8.17 14.62 -2.65
CA ILE A 114 -7.74 15.85 -1.96
C ILE A 114 -6.92 15.50 -0.71
N GLU A 115 -7.40 14.55 0.09
CA GLU A 115 -6.69 14.13 1.29
C GLU A 115 -5.37 13.42 0.98
N LEU A 116 -5.33 12.60 -0.07
CA LEU A 116 -4.09 11.97 -0.57
C LEU A 116 -3.05 13.02 -0.96
N LYS A 117 -3.46 14.12 -1.61
CA LYS A 117 -2.57 15.25 -1.93
C LYS A 117 -2.08 15.97 -0.66
N ASN A 118 -2.94 16.13 0.35
CA ASN A 118 -2.56 16.78 1.61
C ASN A 118 -1.52 15.96 2.41
N ILE A 119 -1.63 14.62 2.39
CA ILE A 119 -0.68 13.73 3.08
C ILE A 119 0.57 13.43 2.24
N SER A 120 0.60 13.83 0.97
CA SER A 120 1.74 13.63 0.08
C SER A 120 2.94 14.44 0.54
N LYS A 121 4.12 13.82 0.51
CA LYS A 121 5.39 14.47 0.80
C LYS A 121 6.24 14.53 -0.47
N PRO A 122 6.76 15.70 -0.86
CA PRO A 122 7.65 15.81 -2.01
C PRO A 122 8.90 14.93 -1.86
N THR A 123 9.30 14.27 -2.94
CA THR A 123 10.46 13.36 -2.97
C THR A 123 11.67 14.11 -3.49
N THR A 124 12.47 14.69 -2.59
CA THR A 124 13.68 15.45 -2.95
C THR A 124 14.99 14.73 -2.62
N ASP A 125 14.93 13.63 -1.89
CA ASP A 125 16.11 12.88 -1.41
C ASP A 125 16.32 11.63 -2.27
N ASP A 126 17.55 11.42 -2.74
CA ASP A 126 17.95 10.24 -3.52
C ASP A 126 17.64 8.94 -2.77
N LYS A 127 17.72 8.95 -1.44
CA LYS A 127 17.35 7.80 -0.61
C LYS A 127 15.87 7.46 -0.69
N ALA A 128 15.01 8.47 -0.80
CA ALA A 128 13.58 8.26 -0.93
C ALA A 128 13.24 7.70 -2.32
N ILE A 129 13.94 8.17 -3.37
CA ILE A 129 13.83 7.62 -4.73
C ILE A 129 14.27 6.15 -4.76
N ALA A 130 15.43 5.83 -4.17
CA ALA A 130 15.92 4.46 -4.06
C ALA A 130 14.96 3.55 -3.29
N GLN A 131 14.34 4.07 -2.23
CA GLN A 131 13.35 3.33 -1.45
C GLN A 131 12.08 3.02 -2.26
N VAL A 132 11.56 4.01 -3.01
CA VAL A 132 10.41 3.80 -3.90
C VAL A 132 10.76 2.75 -4.97
N GLY A 133 11.91 2.91 -5.64
CA GLY A 133 12.39 1.98 -6.65
C GLY A 133 12.55 0.56 -6.10
N THR A 134 13.12 0.41 -4.91
CA THR A 134 13.29 -0.89 -4.23
C THR A 134 11.94 -1.55 -3.94
N ILE A 135 10.98 -0.80 -3.38
CA ILE A 135 9.67 -1.34 -3.01
C ILE A 135 8.89 -1.76 -4.25
N SER A 136 8.87 -0.92 -5.29
CA SER A 136 8.21 -1.23 -6.57
C SER A 136 8.90 -2.37 -7.31
N ALA A 137 10.23 -2.48 -7.20
CA ALA A 137 11.01 -3.61 -7.71
C ALA A 137 10.92 -4.87 -6.83
N ASN A 138 9.82 -5.07 -6.10
CA ASN A 138 9.58 -6.24 -5.26
C ASN A 138 10.68 -6.50 -4.20
N SER A 139 11.15 -5.43 -3.55
CA SER A 139 12.23 -5.43 -2.54
C SER A 139 13.63 -5.77 -3.09
N ASP A 140 13.89 -5.45 -4.35
CA ASP A 140 15.22 -5.56 -4.97
C ASP A 140 15.99 -4.23 -4.82
N GLU A 141 16.91 -4.19 -3.86
CA GLU A 141 17.74 -3.01 -3.59
C GLU A 141 18.68 -2.67 -4.76
N SER A 142 19.12 -3.67 -5.55
CA SER A 142 20.01 -3.42 -6.68
C SER A 142 19.32 -2.58 -7.76
N ILE A 143 18.04 -2.87 -8.01
CA ILE A 143 17.20 -2.12 -8.95
C ILE A 143 16.86 -0.74 -8.39
N GLY A 144 16.51 -0.62 -7.11
CA GLY A 144 16.23 0.68 -6.50
C GLY A 144 17.43 1.63 -6.56
N ASN A 145 18.64 1.12 -6.26
CA ASN A 145 19.86 1.91 -6.25
C ASN A 145 20.27 2.35 -7.67
N ILE A 146 20.21 1.45 -8.66
CA ILE A 146 20.59 1.80 -10.04
C ILE A 146 19.64 2.84 -10.66
N ILE A 147 18.34 2.78 -10.31
CA ILE A 147 17.36 3.78 -10.74
C ILE A 147 17.65 5.14 -10.09
N ALA A 148 17.97 5.16 -8.79
CA ALA A 148 18.31 6.40 -8.08
C ALA A 148 19.61 7.02 -8.65
N GLU A 149 20.63 6.21 -8.94
CA GLU A 149 21.86 6.67 -9.59
C GLU A 149 21.59 7.21 -10.99
N ALA A 150 20.74 6.54 -11.78
CA ALA A 150 20.32 7.02 -13.09
C ALA A 150 19.65 8.39 -13.00
N MET A 151 18.63 8.53 -12.13
CA MET A 151 17.92 9.79 -11.90
C MET A 151 18.84 10.91 -11.41
N GLN A 152 19.85 10.60 -10.59
CA GLN A 152 20.82 11.59 -10.13
C GLN A 152 21.69 12.11 -11.28
N LYS A 153 22.11 11.24 -12.21
CA LYS A 153 22.94 11.61 -13.36
C LYS A 153 22.19 12.41 -14.42
N VAL A 154 20.95 12.01 -14.76
CA VAL A 154 20.17 12.68 -15.82
C VAL A 154 19.28 13.82 -15.32
N GLY A 155 19.06 13.90 -14.01
CA GLY A 155 18.20 14.90 -13.38
C GLY A 155 16.71 14.58 -13.50
N LYS A 156 15.87 15.47 -12.95
CA LYS A 156 14.41 15.28 -12.85
C LYS A 156 13.70 15.13 -14.21
N GLU A 157 14.15 15.89 -15.19
CA GLU A 157 13.62 15.89 -16.58
C GLU A 157 14.37 14.90 -17.48
N GLY A 158 15.31 14.15 -16.90
CA GLY A 158 16.17 13.23 -17.61
C GLY A 158 15.43 11.98 -18.08
N VAL A 159 15.82 11.49 -19.26
CA VAL A 159 15.22 10.29 -19.84
C VAL A 159 16.02 9.08 -19.38
N ILE A 160 15.30 8.09 -18.91
CA ILE A 160 15.83 6.79 -18.49
C ILE A 160 15.11 5.74 -19.34
N THR A 161 15.87 4.85 -19.99
CA THR A 161 15.38 3.72 -20.77
C THR A 161 15.95 2.42 -20.22
N VAL A 162 15.22 1.33 -20.41
CA VAL A 162 15.60 0.00 -19.91
C VAL A 162 15.83 -0.93 -21.09
N GLU A 163 16.99 -1.58 -21.12
CA GLU A 163 17.41 -2.49 -22.18
C GLU A 163 17.80 -3.87 -21.65
N GLU A 164 17.76 -4.86 -22.55
CA GLU A 164 18.27 -6.20 -22.28
C GLU A 164 19.80 -6.18 -22.34
N GLY A 165 20.46 -6.49 -21.23
CA GLY A 165 21.91 -6.57 -21.13
C GLY A 165 22.45 -7.91 -21.62
N SER A 166 23.69 -7.92 -22.11
CA SER A 166 24.39 -9.17 -22.46
C SER A 166 25.18 -9.77 -21.28
N GLY A 167 25.36 -9.00 -20.20
CA GLY A 167 26.03 -9.43 -18.97
C GLY A 167 25.09 -10.09 -17.95
N LEU A 168 25.67 -10.61 -16.87
CA LEU A 168 24.93 -11.16 -15.74
C LEU A 168 24.45 -10.08 -14.77
N GLU A 169 25.20 -8.98 -14.66
CA GLU A 169 24.90 -7.86 -13.77
C GLU A 169 24.19 -6.72 -14.50
N ASN A 170 23.53 -5.85 -13.74
CA ASN A 170 22.90 -4.65 -14.29
C ASN A 170 23.96 -3.56 -14.52
N GLU A 171 23.90 -2.88 -15.66
CA GLU A 171 24.82 -1.80 -16.01
C GLU A 171 24.05 -0.49 -16.26
N LEU A 172 24.65 0.64 -15.92
CA LEU A 172 24.09 1.98 -16.16
C LEU A 172 25.04 2.75 -17.09
N ASP A 173 24.58 3.01 -18.31
CA ASP A 173 25.28 3.87 -19.27
C ASP A 173 24.56 5.21 -19.38
N VAL A 174 25.30 6.31 -19.34
CA VAL A 174 24.74 7.64 -19.65
C VAL A 174 25.28 8.06 -21.01
N VAL A 175 24.38 8.24 -21.96
CA VAL A 175 24.70 8.60 -23.35
C VAL A 175 24.00 9.90 -23.72
N GLU A 176 24.51 10.57 -24.74
CA GLU A 176 23.86 11.77 -25.27
C GLU A 176 22.59 11.37 -26.04
N GLY A 177 21.47 12.02 -25.76
CA GLY A 177 20.20 11.71 -26.42
C GLY A 177 19.10 12.68 -26.03
N MET A 178 17.92 12.52 -26.62
CA MET A 178 16.76 13.34 -26.31
C MET A 178 15.44 12.58 -26.45
N GLN A 179 14.42 12.99 -25.70
CA GLN A 179 13.04 12.54 -25.88
C GLN A 179 12.11 13.71 -26.20
N PHE A 180 11.11 13.46 -27.05
CA PHE A 180 10.05 14.41 -27.35
C PHE A 180 8.68 13.74 -27.46
N ASP A 181 7.64 14.53 -27.21
CA ASP A 181 6.28 14.06 -26.93
C ASP A 181 5.46 13.88 -28.22
N ARG A 182 6.02 13.11 -29.15
CA ARG A 182 5.36 12.65 -30.39
C ARG A 182 5.67 11.19 -30.64
N GLY A 183 4.65 10.37 -30.76
CA GLY A 183 4.76 8.95 -31.10
C GLY A 183 4.58 8.64 -32.59
N TYR A 184 4.50 7.34 -32.89
CA TYR A 184 4.29 6.84 -34.24
C TYR A 184 2.94 7.31 -34.82
N LEU A 185 2.93 7.66 -36.10
CA LEU A 185 1.71 8.07 -36.81
C LEU A 185 0.73 6.91 -37.03
N SER A 186 1.23 5.68 -37.05
CA SER A 186 0.45 4.48 -37.35
C SER A 186 0.92 3.31 -36.48
N PRO A 187 0.00 2.58 -35.81
CA PRO A 187 0.35 1.38 -35.05
C PRO A 187 0.98 0.27 -35.91
N TYR A 188 0.83 0.33 -37.24
CA TYR A 188 1.44 -0.63 -38.15
C TYR A 188 2.97 -0.51 -38.25
N PHE A 189 3.57 0.52 -37.64
CA PHE A 189 5.03 0.64 -37.51
C PHE A 189 5.60 -0.13 -36.31
N ILE A 190 4.75 -0.64 -35.41
CA ILE A 190 5.18 -1.39 -34.22
C ILE A 190 5.90 -2.68 -34.66
N ASN A 191 7.16 -2.81 -34.26
CA ASN A 191 7.94 -4.04 -34.45
C ASN A 191 8.12 -4.81 -33.13
N ASN A 192 7.94 -4.16 -31.98
CA ASN A 192 7.94 -4.79 -30.67
C ASN A 192 6.51 -4.84 -30.09
N GLN A 193 5.86 -6.00 -30.23
CA GLN A 193 4.47 -6.17 -29.78
C GLN A 193 4.33 -6.16 -28.25
N GLN A 194 5.39 -6.43 -27.49
CA GLN A 194 5.31 -6.48 -26.03
C GLN A 194 5.23 -5.08 -25.41
N SER A 195 6.14 -4.20 -25.80
CA SER A 195 6.19 -2.80 -25.36
C SER A 195 5.25 -1.88 -26.16
N GLN A 196 4.63 -2.39 -27.24
CA GLN A 196 3.90 -1.59 -28.22
C GLN A 196 4.75 -0.42 -28.78
N SER A 197 6.04 -0.66 -28.99
CA SER A 197 6.99 0.32 -29.52
C SER A 197 7.55 -0.09 -30.88
N ALA A 198 8.07 0.89 -31.61
CA ALA A 198 8.92 0.69 -32.76
C ALA A 198 10.37 1.00 -32.36
N ASP A 199 11.18 -0.05 -32.23
CA ASP A 199 12.59 0.03 -31.85
C ASP A 199 13.46 -0.04 -33.12
N LEU A 200 14.25 0.99 -33.39
CA LEU A 200 15.12 1.09 -34.56
C LEU A 200 16.59 1.09 -34.14
N ASP A 201 17.34 0.08 -34.54
CA ASP A 201 18.79 -0.02 -34.30
C ASP A 201 19.58 0.60 -35.47
N ASP A 202 20.56 1.43 -35.16
CA ASP A 202 21.35 2.24 -36.10
C ASP A 202 20.53 2.98 -37.19
N PRO A 203 19.47 3.73 -36.85
CA PRO A 203 18.63 4.37 -37.86
C PRO A 203 19.31 5.58 -38.51
N PHE A 204 18.93 5.84 -39.76
CA PHE A 204 19.02 7.17 -40.34
C PHE A 204 17.84 8.03 -39.89
N ILE A 205 18.06 9.33 -39.72
CA ILE A 205 17.05 10.27 -39.23
C ILE A 205 16.86 11.39 -40.26
N LEU A 206 15.67 11.43 -40.85
CA LEU A 206 15.24 12.48 -41.78
C LEU A 206 14.49 13.55 -40.99
N LEU A 207 14.98 14.79 -41.06
CA LEU A 207 14.38 15.97 -40.42
C LEU A 207 13.84 16.90 -41.49
N HIS A 208 12.52 17.10 -41.52
CA HIS A 208 11.85 17.95 -42.51
C HIS A 208 10.86 18.92 -41.84
N ASP A 209 10.84 20.17 -42.27
CA ASP A 209 10.05 21.23 -41.62
C ASP A 209 8.60 21.34 -42.11
N LYS A 210 8.28 20.76 -43.27
CA LYS A 210 6.97 20.78 -43.93
C LYS A 210 6.29 19.41 -43.96
N LYS A 211 5.06 19.40 -44.49
CA LYS A 211 4.25 18.18 -44.68
C LYS A 211 4.76 17.34 -45.85
N ILE A 212 4.71 16.03 -45.69
CA ILE A 212 5.05 15.06 -46.73
C ILE A 212 3.78 14.31 -47.13
N SER A 213 3.23 14.67 -48.29
CA SER A 213 2.01 14.04 -48.83
C SER A 213 2.33 13.08 -50.00
N ASN A 214 3.38 13.36 -50.76
CA ASN A 214 3.76 12.60 -51.96
C ASN A 214 4.96 11.69 -51.67
N VAL A 215 4.86 10.42 -52.06
CA VAL A 215 5.95 9.45 -51.87
C VAL A 215 7.12 9.70 -52.83
N ARG A 216 6.89 10.37 -53.97
CA ARG A 216 7.94 10.65 -54.97
C ARG A 216 9.09 11.46 -54.39
N ASP A 217 8.74 12.41 -53.51
CA ASP A 217 9.70 13.31 -52.87
C ASP A 217 10.64 12.52 -51.92
N LEU A 218 10.17 11.39 -51.38
CA LEU A 218 10.93 10.50 -50.50
C LEU A 218 11.74 9.43 -51.25
N LEU A 219 11.51 9.19 -52.55
CA LEU A 219 12.19 8.12 -53.30
C LEU A 219 13.72 8.16 -53.20
N PRO A 220 14.39 9.32 -53.35
CA PRO A 220 15.86 9.39 -53.27
C PRO A 220 16.39 8.92 -51.91
N VAL A 221 15.71 9.31 -50.84
CA VAL A 221 16.06 8.92 -49.46
C VAL A 221 15.76 7.45 -49.22
N LEU A 222 14.57 6.98 -49.61
CA LEU A 222 14.15 5.59 -49.42
C LEU A 222 15.03 4.61 -50.19
N GLU A 223 15.41 4.92 -51.43
CA GLU A 223 16.35 4.12 -52.21
C GLU A 223 17.73 4.07 -51.58
N GLY A 224 18.21 5.22 -51.08
CA GLY A 224 19.49 5.31 -50.37
C GLY A 224 19.52 4.46 -49.10
N VAL A 225 18.48 4.57 -48.27
CA VAL A 225 18.38 3.81 -47.03
C VAL A 225 18.16 2.31 -47.29
N ALA A 226 17.32 1.95 -48.26
CA ALA A 226 17.10 0.56 -48.63
C ALA A 226 18.38 -0.12 -49.12
N LYS A 227 19.23 0.58 -49.91
CA LYS A 227 20.55 0.08 -50.31
C LYS A 227 21.51 -0.11 -49.13
N ALA A 228 21.40 0.74 -48.11
CA ALA A 228 22.20 0.63 -46.90
C ALA A 228 21.70 -0.46 -45.94
N GLY A 229 20.48 -0.97 -46.13
CA GLY A 229 19.87 -2.00 -45.28
C GLY A 229 19.59 -1.55 -43.84
N LYS A 230 19.60 -0.24 -43.58
CA LYS A 230 19.38 0.35 -42.24
C LYS A 230 17.95 0.89 -42.08
N PRO A 231 17.43 1.05 -40.85
CA PRO A 231 16.13 1.66 -40.63
C PRO A 231 16.11 3.18 -40.86
N LEU A 232 14.93 3.77 -41.05
CA LEU A 232 14.72 5.22 -41.21
C LEU A 232 13.67 5.74 -40.21
N LEU A 233 14.03 6.77 -39.46
CA LEU A 233 13.09 7.62 -38.75
C LEU A 233 12.79 8.86 -39.60
N ILE A 234 11.52 9.16 -39.81
CA ILE A 234 11.06 10.40 -40.48
C ILE A 234 10.40 11.29 -39.45
N VAL A 235 10.99 12.46 -39.21
CA VAL A 235 10.42 13.53 -38.37
C VAL A 235 10.03 14.69 -39.29
N ALA A 236 8.72 14.88 -39.47
CA ALA A 236 8.16 15.92 -40.34
C ALA A 236 7.01 16.67 -39.66
N GLU A 237 6.59 17.83 -40.17
CA GLU A 237 5.37 18.49 -39.67
C GLU A 237 4.19 17.51 -39.63
N GLU A 238 4.00 16.79 -40.73
CA GLU A 238 2.98 15.76 -40.88
C GLU A 238 3.36 14.84 -42.05
N VAL A 239 3.15 13.53 -41.92
CA VAL A 239 3.21 12.58 -43.03
C VAL A 239 1.80 12.06 -43.26
N GLU A 240 1.23 12.35 -44.42
CA GLU A 240 -0.19 12.07 -44.70
C GLU A 240 -0.42 11.53 -46.11
N GLY A 241 -1.65 11.12 -46.39
CA GLY A 241 -2.09 10.69 -47.71
C GLY A 241 -1.34 9.48 -48.27
N GLU A 242 -0.89 9.60 -49.52
CA GLU A 242 -0.24 8.53 -50.27
C GLU A 242 1.11 8.13 -49.65
N ALA A 243 1.88 9.11 -49.13
CA ALA A 243 3.17 8.85 -48.50
C ALA A 243 3.03 7.93 -47.29
N LEU A 244 2.11 8.23 -46.36
CA LEU A 244 1.92 7.41 -45.16
C LEU A 244 1.45 5.99 -45.50
N ALA A 245 0.47 5.87 -46.40
CA ALA A 245 -0.05 4.57 -46.82
C ALA A 245 1.05 3.70 -47.45
N THR A 246 1.89 4.29 -48.29
CA THR A 246 2.99 3.60 -48.95
C THR A 246 4.06 3.15 -47.96
N LEU A 247 4.42 4.00 -47.00
CA LEU A 247 5.38 3.64 -45.94
C LEU A 247 4.88 2.48 -45.08
N VAL A 248 3.60 2.51 -44.69
CA VAL A 248 2.98 1.44 -43.89
C VAL A 248 2.99 0.12 -44.65
N VAL A 249 2.56 0.10 -45.91
CA VAL A 249 2.52 -1.13 -46.72
C VAL A 249 3.92 -1.71 -46.92
N ASN A 250 4.93 -0.87 -47.19
CA ASN A 250 6.31 -1.33 -47.36
C ASN A 250 6.93 -1.85 -46.06
N THR A 251 6.56 -1.26 -44.91
CA THR A 251 7.02 -1.72 -43.59
C THR A 251 6.42 -3.08 -43.25
N ILE A 252 5.10 -3.27 -43.48
CA ILE A 252 4.43 -4.56 -43.26
C ILE A 252 5.03 -5.66 -44.16
N ARG A 253 5.42 -5.32 -45.39
CA ARG A 253 6.07 -6.25 -46.32
C ARG A 253 7.55 -6.50 -46.02
N GLY A 254 8.13 -5.80 -45.03
CA GLY A 254 9.54 -5.90 -44.66
C GLY A 254 10.53 -5.37 -45.72
N ILE A 255 10.05 -4.60 -46.70
CA ILE A 255 10.89 -4.05 -47.78
C ILE A 255 11.73 -2.88 -47.26
N VAL A 256 11.13 -2.02 -46.45
CA VAL A 256 11.80 -0.88 -45.81
C VAL A 256 11.39 -0.81 -44.35
N LYS A 257 12.37 -0.66 -43.45
CA LYS A 257 12.11 -0.47 -42.01
C LYS A 257 12.00 1.03 -41.73
N VAL A 258 10.78 1.59 -41.76
CA VAL A 258 10.54 3.02 -41.53
C VAL A 258 9.56 3.26 -40.39
N VAL A 259 9.80 4.32 -39.62
CA VAL A 259 8.82 4.87 -38.67
C VAL A 259 8.68 6.36 -38.94
N ALA A 260 7.44 6.84 -39.04
CA ALA A 260 7.13 8.25 -39.23
C ALA A 260 6.49 8.84 -37.97
N VAL A 261 7.00 9.99 -37.53
CA VAL A 261 6.55 10.75 -36.35
C VAL A 261 6.35 12.21 -36.71
N LYS A 262 5.48 12.90 -35.98
CA LYS A 262 5.33 14.35 -36.12
C LYS A 262 6.48 15.07 -35.43
N ALA A 263 6.89 16.21 -35.99
CA ALA A 263 7.84 17.10 -35.34
C ALA A 263 7.21 17.73 -34.08
N PRO A 264 7.98 17.93 -33.01
CA PRO A 264 7.51 18.61 -31.81
C PRO A 264 7.43 20.13 -32.01
N GLY A 265 6.55 20.79 -31.25
CA GLY A 265 6.34 22.24 -31.33
C GLY A 265 5.51 22.70 -32.54
N PHE A 266 5.33 24.02 -32.66
CA PHE A 266 4.59 24.67 -33.73
C PHE A 266 5.33 25.93 -34.19
N GLY A 267 5.19 26.31 -35.48
CA GLY A 267 5.81 27.51 -36.04
C GLY A 267 7.34 27.53 -35.86
N ASP A 268 7.89 28.67 -35.44
CA ASP A 268 9.34 28.85 -35.27
C ASP A 268 9.94 27.94 -34.20
N ARG A 269 9.15 27.53 -33.19
CA ARG A 269 9.60 26.56 -32.19
C ARG A 269 9.88 25.20 -32.80
N ARG A 270 9.07 24.77 -33.78
CA ARG A 270 9.28 23.50 -34.49
C ARG A 270 10.61 23.53 -35.24
N LYS A 271 10.91 24.64 -35.93
CA LYS A 271 12.19 24.83 -36.63
C LYS A 271 13.36 24.77 -35.66
N ALA A 272 13.26 25.46 -34.52
CA ALA A 272 14.30 25.45 -33.50
C ALA A 272 14.54 24.04 -32.90
N MET A 273 13.48 23.25 -32.67
CA MET A 273 13.58 21.88 -32.16
C MET A 273 14.10 20.88 -33.22
N LEU A 274 13.75 21.08 -34.51
CA LEU A 274 14.33 20.31 -35.61
C LEU A 274 15.83 20.57 -35.73
N GLU A 275 16.26 21.82 -35.55
CA GLU A 275 17.68 22.16 -35.52
C GLU A 275 18.39 21.52 -34.31
N ASP A 276 17.75 21.51 -33.14
CA ASP A 276 18.29 20.83 -31.95
C ASP A 276 18.50 19.33 -32.21
N MET A 277 17.52 18.66 -32.84
CA MET A 277 17.65 17.25 -33.28
C MET A 277 18.75 17.07 -34.33
N ALA A 278 18.90 18.02 -35.26
CA ALA A 278 19.92 17.97 -36.30
C ALA A 278 21.32 18.01 -35.70
N VAL A 279 21.57 18.93 -34.77
CA VAL A 279 22.85 19.03 -34.03
C VAL A 279 23.12 17.76 -33.22
N LEU A 280 22.13 17.24 -32.50
CA LEU A 280 22.27 16.01 -31.70
C LEU A 280 22.61 14.78 -32.55
N THR A 281 22.07 14.69 -33.76
CA THR A 281 22.19 13.49 -34.62
C THR A 281 23.24 13.65 -35.74
N GLY A 282 23.86 14.83 -35.86
CA GLY A 282 24.77 15.16 -36.96
C GLY A 282 24.11 15.27 -38.33
N GLY A 283 22.79 15.51 -38.37
CA GLY A 283 22.01 15.66 -39.60
C GLY A 283 21.83 17.12 -40.02
N THR A 284 21.18 17.33 -41.18
CA THR A 284 20.77 18.67 -41.65
C THR A 284 19.25 18.73 -41.72
N VAL A 285 18.65 19.83 -41.24
CA VAL A 285 17.21 20.06 -41.43
C VAL A 285 16.93 20.42 -42.89
N ILE A 286 16.12 19.61 -43.56
CA ILE A 286 15.70 19.88 -44.94
C ILE A 286 14.54 20.87 -44.89
N SER A 287 14.83 22.12 -45.24
CA SER A 287 13.86 23.20 -45.33
C SER A 287 14.01 23.95 -46.65
N GLU A 288 12.86 24.27 -47.26
CA GLU A 288 12.82 25.09 -48.47
C GLU A 288 13.36 26.51 -48.23
N GLU A 289 13.29 27.02 -46.99
CA GLU A 289 13.82 28.35 -46.63
C GLU A 289 15.34 28.43 -46.74
N VAL A 290 16.02 27.31 -46.51
CA VAL A 290 17.48 27.16 -46.63
C VAL A 290 17.87 26.68 -48.04
N GLY A 291 16.90 26.54 -48.96
CA GLY A 291 17.11 26.11 -50.34
C GLY A 291 17.30 24.60 -50.53
N LEU A 292 17.04 23.80 -49.50
CA LEU A 292 17.15 22.33 -49.55
C LEU A 292 15.77 21.72 -49.85
N ALA A 293 15.66 21.07 -51.02
CA ALA A 293 14.45 20.35 -51.41
C ALA A 293 14.56 18.86 -51.07
N LEU A 294 13.47 18.26 -50.59
CA LEU A 294 13.41 16.84 -50.21
C LEU A 294 13.79 15.89 -51.36
N GLU A 295 13.41 16.24 -52.59
CA GLU A 295 13.76 15.49 -53.82
C GLU A 295 15.26 15.41 -54.11
N LYS A 296 16.07 16.30 -53.52
CA LYS A 296 17.52 16.35 -53.71
C LYS A 296 18.29 15.83 -52.49
N ALA A 297 17.57 15.41 -51.45
CA ALA A 297 18.16 14.93 -50.21
C ALA A 297 18.94 13.64 -50.45
N THR A 298 20.11 13.57 -49.81
CA THR A 298 21.00 12.42 -49.87
C THR A 298 21.20 11.81 -48.50
N ILE A 299 21.79 10.61 -48.44
CA ILE A 299 22.11 9.94 -47.16
C ILE A 299 23.03 10.79 -46.27
N LYS A 300 23.83 11.69 -46.86
CA LYS A 300 24.74 12.58 -46.11
C LYS A 300 24.00 13.65 -45.31
N ASP A 301 22.78 13.98 -45.71
CA ASP A 301 21.97 15.00 -45.06
C ASP A 301 21.20 14.42 -43.87
N LEU A 302 21.12 13.08 -43.77
CA LEU A 302 20.41 12.37 -42.70
C LEU A 302 21.26 12.30 -41.43
N GLY A 303 20.61 12.52 -40.28
CA GLY A 303 21.21 12.26 -38.97
C GLY A 303 21.38 10.77 -38.71
N ARG A 304 22.16 10.44 -37.67
CA ARG A 304 22.36 9.07 -37.20
C ARG A 304 22.24 8.99 -35.69
N ALA A 305 21.79 7.85 -35.20
CA ALA A 305 21.79 7.49 -33.79
C ALA A 305 22.09 6.00 -33.66
N LYS A 306 22.51 5.55 -32.48
CA LYS A 306 22.67 4.12 -32.20
C LYS A 306 21.32 3.42 -32.08
N LYS A 307 20.34 4.07 -31.46
CA LYS A 307 19.00 3.52 -31.32
C LYS A 307 17.95 4.62 -31.22
N VAL A 308 16.77 4.34 -31.77
CA VAL A 308 15.58 5.17 -31.58
C VAL A 308 14.44 4.28 -31.13
N GLN A 309 13.76 4.67 -30.06
CA GLN A 309 12.55 4.01 -29.58
C GLN A 309 11.35 4.95 -29.76
N VAL A 310 10.34 4.49 -30.47
CA VAL A 310 9.10 5.24 -30.72
C VAL A 310 7.93 4.53 -30.07
N SER A 311 7.30 5.15 -29.07
CA SER A 311 6.06 4.69 -28.46
C SER A 311 4.85 5.41 -29.06
N LYS A 312 3.66 5.17 -28.48
CA LYS A 312 2.42 5.83 -28.91
C LYS A 312 2.45 7.34 -28.69
N GLU A 313 3.13 7.80 -27.64
CA GLU A 313 3.11 9.20 -27.21
C GLU A 313 4.48 9.87 -27.37
N ASN A 314 5.57 9.12 -27.28
CA ASN A 314 6.92 9.65 -27.18
C ASN A 314 7.87 9.03 -28.20
N THR A 315 8.90 9.79 -28.59
CA THR A 315 10.06 9.30 -29.34
C THR A 315 11.32 9.63 -28.57
N THR A 316 12.18 8.64 -28.38
CA THR A 316 13.46 8.75 -27.68
C THR A 316 14.60 8.41 -28.64
N ILE A 317 15.52 9.34 -28.82
CA ILE A 317 16.77 9.18 -29.58
C ILE A 317 17.89 8.91 -28.58
N ILE A 318 18.57 7.77 -28.73
CA ILE A 318 19.60 7.28 -27.81
C ILE A 318 20.94 7.26 -28.55
N ASP A 319 21.95 7.91 -27.99
CA ASP A 319 23.33 7.96 -28.49
C ASP A 319 23.37 8.51 -29.93
N GLY A 320 23.06 9.80 -30.04
CA GLY A 320 23.09 10.55 -31.30
C GLY A 320 24.52 10.76 -31.80
N ALA A 321 24.75 10.66 -33.12
CA ALA A 321 26.08 10.77 -33.71
C ALA A 321 26.56 12.23 -33.92
N GLY A 322 26.01 13.18 -33.16
CA GLY A 322 26.41 14.58 -33.18
C GLY A 322 27.78 14.82 -32.56
N ASP A 323 28.37 15.98 -32.84
CA ASP A 323 29.61 16.41 -32.19
C ASP A 323 29.29 17.03 -30.83
N SER A 324 29.85 16.49 -29.74
CA SER A 324 29.63 16.99 -28.38
C SER A 324 29.94 18.48 -28.24
N ALA A 325 30.95 19.00 -28.97
CA ALA A 325 31.27 20.43 -28.96
C ALA A 325 30.16 21.30 -29.60
N ALA A 326 29.50 20.79 -30.65
CA ALA A 326 28.37 21.46 -31.28
C ALA A 326 27.14 21.45 -30.38
N ILE A 327 26.90 20.35 -29.65
CA ILE A 327 25.82 20.21 -28.67
C ILE A 327 26.03 21.19 -27.51
N GLU A 328 27.23 21.25 -26.93
CA GLU A 328 27.56 22.21 -25.86
C GLU A 328 27.38 23.66 -26.31
N SER A 329 27.86 23.99 -27.51
CA SER A 329 27.66 25.31 -28.12
C SER A 329 26.18 25.65 -28.28
N ARG A 330 25.37 24.68 -28.74
CA ARG A 330 23.92 24.85 -28.87
C ARG A 330 23.24 25.07 -27.53
N VAL A 331 23.60 24.30 -26.51
CA VAL A 331 23.11 24.48 -25.14
C VAL A 331 23.49 25.87 -24.60
N GLY A 332 24.71 26.34 -24.85
CA GLY A 332 25.17 27.68 -24.50
C GLY A 332 24.32 28.78 -25.14
N GLN A 333 24.03 28.68 -26.43
CA GLN A 333 23.16 29.63 -27.14
C GLN A 333 21.76 29.71 -26.51
N ILE A 334 21.17 28.55 -26.18
CA ILE A 334 19.82 28.52 -25.59
C ILE A 334 19.86 29.10 -24.16
N LYS A 335 20.93 28.86 -23.39
CA LYS A 335 21.10 29.47 -22.06
C LYS A 335 21.18 31.00 -22.12
N THR A 336 21.88 31.58 -23.09
CA THR A 336 21.88 33.04 -23.29
C THR A 336 20.48 33.54 -23.65
N GLN A 337 19.72 32.82 -24.49
CA GLN A 337 18.33 33.18 -24.81
C GLN A 337 17.41 33.15 -23.59
N ILE A 338 17.67 32.27 -22.61
CA ILE A 338 16.93 32.20 -21.33
C ILE A 338 17.17 33.45 -20.48
N GLU A 339 18.40 33.97 -20.48
CA GLU A 339 18.78 35.19 -19.73
C GLU A 339 18.20 36.45 -20.36
N ASP A 340 18.17 36.51 -21.70
CA ASP A 340 17.69 37.67 -22.44
C ASP A 340 16.15 37.75 -22.52
N THR A 341 15.43 36.65 -22.24
CA THR A 341 13.96 36.64 -22.34
C THR A 341 13.28 37.23 -21.11
N SER A 342 12.35 38.16 -21.36
CA SER A 342 11.48 38.76 -20.33
C SER A 342 10.17 38.00 -20.10
N SER A 343 9.89 36.97 -20.92
CA SER A 343 8.65 36.19 -20.90
C SER A 343 8.85 34.92 -20.09
N ASP A 344 8.09 34.74 -19.00
CA ASP A 344 8.18 33.54 -18.16
C ASP A 344 7.79 32.26 -18.94
N TYR A 345 6.84 32.37 -19.87
CA TYR A 345 6.47 31.28 -20.76
C TYR A 345 7.64 30.85 -21.67
N ASP A 346 8.33 31.81 -22.30
CA ASP A 346 9.46 31.48 -23.17
C ASP A 346 10.64 30.95 -22.37
N ARG A 347 10.85 31.46 -21.15
CA ARG A 347 11.86 30.96 -20.21
C ARG A 347 11.64 29.48 -19.91
N GLU A 348 10.42 29.11 -19.53
CA GLU A 348 10.04 27.71 -19.25
C GLU A 348 10.31 26.81 -20.47
N LYS A 349 9.90 27.25 -21.67
CA LYS A 349 10.06 26.46 -22.90
C LYS A 349 11.50 26.36 -23.39
N LEU A 350 12.33 27.36 -23.14
CA LEU A 350 13.76 27.27 -23.40
C LEU A 350 14.46 26.37 -22.37
N GLN A 351 14.04 26.40 -21.10
CA GLN A 351 14.52 25.48 -20.07
C GLN A 351 14.21 24.01 -20.42
N GLU A 352 13.00 23.71 -20.90
CA GLU A 352 12.64 22.38 -21.41
C GLU A 352 13.59 21.91 -22.53
N ARG A 353 13.93 22.80 -23.47
CA ARG A 353 14.86 22.48 -24.57
C ARG A 353 16.28 22.22 -24.07
N VAL A 354 16.77 23.04 -23.14
CA VAL A 354 18.08 22.81 -22.51
C VAL A 354 18.08 21.48 -21.77
N ALA A 355 17.05 21.16 -21.00
CA ALA A 355 16.95 19.90 -20.28
C ALA A 355 16.99 18.70 -21.25
N LYS A 356 16.26 18.77 -22.36
CA LYS A 356 16.23 17.71 -23.39
C LYS A 356 17.56 17.52 -24.13
N LEU A 357 18.40 18.56 -24.23
CA LEU A 357 19.73 18.47 -24.87
C LEU A 357 20.86 18.17 -23.88
N ALA A 358 20.78 18.68 -22.65
CA ALA A 358 21.84 18.60 -21.65
C ALA A 358 21.67 17.45 -20.67
N GLY A 359 20.43 16.98 -20.44
CA GLY A 359 20.11 15.94 -19.44
C GLY A 359 20.59 14.54 -19.83
N GLY A 360 20.95 14.32 -21.09
CA GLY A 360 21.34 13.01 -21.59
C GLY A 360 20.23 11.96 -21.44
N VAL A 361 20.56 10.73 -21.84
CA VAL A 361 19.71 9.56 -21.68
C VAL A 361 20.48 8.52 -20.89
N ALA A 362 19.92 8.10 -19.75
CA ALA A 362 20.44 6.97 -19.00
C ALA A 362 19.83 5.68 -19.54
N VAL A 363 20.67 4.72 -19.87
CA VAL A 363 20.28 3.39 -20.34
C VAL A 363 20.64 2.39 -19.25
N ILE A 364 19.63 1.79 -18.64
CA ILE A 364 19.79 0.70 -17.67
C ILE A 364 19.75 -0.61 -18.44
N LYS A 365 20.89 -1.30 -18.53
CA LYS A 365 20.97 -2.64 -19.12
C LYS A 365 20.75 -3.69 -18.04
N VAL A 366 19.73 -4.51 -18.21
CA VAL A 366 19.33 -5.53 -17.23
C VAL A 366 20.03 -6.85 -17.56
N GLY A 367 20.89 -7.30 -16.64
CA GLY A 367 21.57 -8.59 -16.74
C GLY A 367 20.80 -9.72 -16.06
N ALA A 368 20.85 -10.92 -16.64
CA ALA A 368 20.23 -12.13 -16.08
C ALA A 368 20.88 -13.41 -16.65
N SER A 369 20.66 -14.55 -15.97
CA SER A 369 21.25 -15.85 -16.38
C SER A 369 20.45 -16.55 -17.48
N THR A 370 19.17 -16.21 -17.64
CA THR A 370 18.28 -16.79 -18.68
C THR A 370 17.42 -15.71 -19.32
N GLU A 371 16.99 -15.93 -20.57
CA GLU A 371 16.12 -14.97 -21.29
C GLU A 371 14.79 -14.71 -20.57
N ILE A 372 14.22 -15.73 -19.92
CA ILE A 372 12.95 -15.61 -19.19
C ILE A 372 13.13 -14.70 -17.97
N GLU A 373 14.21 -14.92 -17.22
CA GLU A 373 14.56 -14.07 -16.08
C GLU A 373 14.88 -12.64 -16.52
N MET A 374 15.58 -12.47 -17.65
CA MET A 374 15.90 -11.15 -18.21
C MET A 374 14.64 -10.35 -18.51
N LYS A 375 13.65 -10.97 -19.17
CA LYS A 375 12.38 -10.32 -19.51
C LYS A 375 11.55 -9.96 -18.29
N GLU A 376 11.51 -10.85 -17.30
CA GLU A 376 10.79 -10.59 -16.04
C GLU A 376 11.48 -9.47 -15.23
N LYS A 377 12.81 -9.50 -15.13
CA LYS A 377 13.59 -8.48 -14.44
C LYS A 377 13.50 -7.13 -15.16
N LYS A 378 13.53 -7.12 -16.49
CA LYS A 378 13.30 -5.91 -17.30
C LYS A 378 11.94 -5.28 -17.00
N ALA A 379 10.86 -6.06 -17.08
CA ALA A 379 9.52 -5.56 -16.75
C ALA A 379 9.45 -4.99 -15.33
N ARG A 380 10.11 -5.65 -14.37
CA ARG A 380 10.19 -5.17 -12.99
C ARG A 380 10.97 -3.85 -12.85
N VAL A 381 12.05 -3.67 -13.61
CA VAL A 381 12.82 -2.41 -13.64
C VAL A 381 12.01 -1.29 -14.30
N GLU A 382 11.27 -1.59 -15.37
CA GLU A 382 10.35 -0.64 -16.02
C GLU A 382 9.25 -0.17 -15.05
N ASP A 383 8.58 -1.09 -14.36
CA ASP A 383 7.56 -0.77 -13.34
C ASP A 383 8.14 0.12 -12.22
N ALA A 384 9.34 -0.21 -11.74
CA ALA A 384 10.03 0.57 -10.71
C ALA A 384 10.44 1.97 -11.20
N LEU A 385 10.84 2.08 -12.47
CA LEU A 385 11.16 3.36 -13.10
C LEU A 385 9.93 4.26 -13.23
N HIS A 386 8.78 3.69 -13.61
CA HIS A 386 7.53 4.45 -13.68
C HIS A 386 7.08 4.92 -12.28
N ALA A 387 7.15 4.05 -11.28
CA ALA A 387 6.80 4.40 -9.91
C ALA A 387 7.70 5.51 -9.31
N THR A 388 9.01 5.46 -9.59
CA THR A 388 9.95 6.50 -9.14
C THR A 388 9.72 7.84 -9.83
N ARG A 389 9.42 7.84 -11.14
CA ARG A 389 9.01 9.07 -11.86
C ARG A 389 7.75 9.68 -11.26
N ALA A 390 6.70 8.87 -11.07
CA ALA A 390 5.45 9.35 -10.47
C ALA A 390 5.68 9.93 -9.06
N ALA A 391 6.54 9.29 -8.25
CA ALA A 391 6.91 9.76 -6.92
C ALA A 391 7.68 11.09 -6.93
N VAL A 392 8.47 11.36 -7.96
CA VAL A 392 9.23 12.61 -8.14
C VAL A 392 8.33 13.75 -8.65
N GLU A 393 7.26 13.43 -9.38
CA GLU A 393 6.26 14.39 -9.88
C GLU A 393 5.21 14.77 -8.81
N GLU A 394 4.53 13.79 -8.21
CA GLU A 394 3.40 14.01 -7.30
C GLU A 394 3.73 13.86 -5.80
N GLY A 395 4.93 13.35 -5.49
CA GLY A 395 5.36 13.02 -4.13
C GLY A 395 4.98 11.60 -3.69
N VAL A 396 5.28 11.28 -2.43
CA VAL A 396 5.05 9.95 -1.84
C VAL A 396 4.06 9.98 -0.69
N VAL A 397 3.29 8.90 -0.56
CA VAL A 397 2.34 8.67 0.53
C VAL A 397 2.66 7.35 1.26
N PRO A 398 2.16 7.15 2.51
CA PRO A 398 2.35 5.88 3.21
C PRO A 398 1.80 4.67 2.44
N GLY A 399 2.68 3.72 2.11
CA GLY A 399 2.35 2.52 1.34
C GLY A 399 1.53 1.46 2.09
N GLY A 400 1.38 0.27 1.48
CA GLY A 400 0.68 -0.87 2.09
C GLY A 400 -0.83 -0.68 2.26
N GLY A 401 -1.44 0.27 1.53
CA GLY A 401 -2.85 0.64 1.66
C GLY A 401 -3.14 1.61 2.81
N VAL A 402 -2.13 2.01 3.60
CA VAL A 402 -2.31 2.93 4.73
C VAL A 402 -2.79 4.30 4.26
N ALA A 403 -2.29 4.80 3.13
CA ALA A 403 -2.78 6.05 2.53
C ALA A 403 -4.30 6.03 2.28
N LEU A 404 -4.83 4.91 1.75
CA LEU A 404 -6.27 4.75 1.54
C LEU A 404 -7.04 4.71 2.86
N VAL A 405 -6.50 4.04 3.89
CA VAL A 405 -7.10 4.00 5.23
C VAL A 405 -7.13 5.38 5.87
N ARG A 406 -6.07 6.17 5.74
CA ARG A 406 -6.02 7.55 6.25
C ARG A 406 -7.02 8.45 5.55
N ALA A 407 -7.19 8.28 4.23
CA ALA A 407 -8.19 9.01 3.46
C ALA A 407 -9.64 8.72 3.90
N LEU A 408 -9.91 7.60 4.60
CA LEU A 408 -11.25 7.29 5.14
C LEU A 408 -11.72 8.34 6.15
N VAL A 409 -10.81 8.99 6.90
CA VAL A 409 -11.19 10.02 7.87
C VAL A 409 -11.84 11.22 7.18
N ALA A 410 -11.32 11.63 6.03
CA ALA A 410 -11.89 12.71 5.23
C ALA A 410 -13.23 12.30 4.59
N VAL A 411 -13.32 11.05 4.11
CA VAL A 411 -14.53 10.54 3.44
C VAL A 411 -15.67 10.26 4.42
N GLY A 412 -15.37 9.79 5.64
CA GLY A 412 -16.36 9.41 6.65
C GLY A 412 -17.22 10.56 7.17
N ASN A 413 -16.76 11.80 6.99
CA ASN A 413 -17.49 13.00 7.38
C ASN A 413 -18.45 13.53 6.30
N LEU A 414 -18.51 12.87 5.14
CA LEU A 414 -19.34 13.32 4.01
C LEU A 414 -20.76 12.77 4.10
N THR A 415 -21.73 13.63 3.81
CA THR A 415 -23.13 13.26 3.61
C THR A 415 -23.55 13.61 2.20
N GLY A 416 -24.26 12.69 1.53
CA GLY A 416 -24.80 12.93 0.19
C GLY A 416 -26.01 13.87 0.23
N ALA A 417 -26.41 14.39 -0.93
CA ALA A 417 -27.61 15.23 -1.02
C ALA A 417 -28.91 14.43 -0.80
N ASN A 418 -28.86 13.11 -0.99
CA ASN A 418 -29.95 12.18 -0.71
C ASN A 418 -29.41 10.86 -0.12
N GLU A 419 -30.32 9.97 0.26
CA GLU A 419 -29.98 8.68 0.89
C GLU A 419 -29.17 7.79 -0.05
N ASP A 420 -29.52 7.73 -1.34
CA ASP A 420 -28.79 6.96 -2.36
C ASP A 420 -27.35 7.46 -2.55
N GLN A 421 -27.12 8.79 -2.57
CA GLN A 421 -25.76 9.34 -2.61
C GLN A 421 -24.99 9.06 -1.32
N THR A 422 -25.66 9.12 -0.18
CA THR A 422 -25.05 8.77 1.11
C THR A 422 -24.63 7.30 1.13
N HIS A 423 -25.45 6.42 0.57
CA HIS A 423 -25.10 5.01 0.41
C HIS A 423 -23.98 4.82 -0.63
N GLY A 424 -23.95 5.63 -1.69
CA GLY A 424 -22.83 5.70 -2.63
C GLY A 424 -21.50 6.05 -1.96
N ILE A 425 -21.49 7.01 -1.03
CA ILE A 425 -20.32 7.33 -0.20
C ILE A 425 -19.94 6.14 0.69
N GLN A 426 -20.93 5.46 1.29
CA GLN A 426 -20.69 4.26 2.10
C GLN A 426 -20.12 3.09 1.28
N ILE A 427 -20.49 2.92 0.01
CA ILE A 427 -19.91 1.90 -0.88
C ILE A 427 -18.41 2.15 -1.08
N ALA A 428 -17.99 3.41 -1.14
CA ALA A 428 -16.57 3.78 -1.24
C ALA A 428 -15.80 3.57 0.07
N LEU A 429 -16.48 3.55 1.22
CA LEU A 429 -15.90 3.21 2.52
C LEU A 429 -15.83 1.69 2.67
N ALA A 430 -14.62 1.14 2.70
CA ALA A 430 -14.42 -0.30 2.89
C ALA A 430 -14.96 -0.74 4.27
N ALA A 431 -16.10 -1.44 4.30
CA ALA A 431 -16.60 -2.06 5.53
C ALA A 431 -15.69 -3.25 5.90
N PRO A 432 -15.06 -3.27 7.09
CA PRO A 432 -14.34 -4.46 7.54
C PRO A 432 -15.32 -5.63 7.65
N PRO A 433 -14.97 -6.84 7.19
CA PRO A 433 -15.85 -7.99 7.32
C PRO A 433 -16.08 -8.27 8.80
N ILE A 434 -17.29 -7.97 9.28
CA ILE A 434 -17.71 -8.15 10.68
C ILE A 434 -17.43 -9.58 11.15
N ALA A 435 -17.57 -10.58 10.26
CA ALA A 435 -17.22 -11.96 10.54
C ALA A 435 -15.73 -12.18 10.87
N ALA A 436 -14.81 -11.44 10.25
CA ALA A 436 -13.38 -11.51 10.57
C ALA A 436 -13.06 -10.80 11.89
N VAL A 437 -13.77 -9.69 12.19
CA VAL A 437 -13.68 -9.00 13.48
C VAL A 437 -14.21 -9.90 14.61
N LEU A 438 -15.37 -10.53 14.43
CA LEU A 438 -15.94 -11.52 15.34
C LEU A 438 -15.05 -12.77 15.46
N GLY A 439 -14.43 -13.21 14.36
CA GLY A 439 -13.42 -14.27 14.37
C GLY A 439 -12.16 -13.92 15.16
N GLY A 440 -11.90 -12.64 15.40
CA GLY A 440 -10.85 -12.17 16.32
C GLY A 440 -11.15 -12.45 17.80
N PHE A 441 -12.42 -12.65 18.16
CA PHE A 441 -12.84 -13.04 19.52
C PHE A 441 -12.78 -14.55 19.76
N ILE A 442 -12.55 -15.35 18.71
CA ILE A 442 -12.39 -16.80 18.83
C ILE A 442 -10.89 -17.10 19.02
N PRO A 443 -10.49 -17.79 20.10
CA PRO A 443 -9.10 -18.18 20.30
C PRO A 443 -8.57 -18.94 19.09
N ARG A 444 -7.49 -18.44 18.47
CA ARG A 444 -6.84 -19.12 17.34
C ARG A 444 -5.96 -20.24 17.85
N ALA A 445 -5.75 -21.28 17.03
CA ALA A 445 -4.81 -22.37 17.33
C ALA A 445 -3.39 -21.89 17.65
N GLN A 446 -3.03 -20.68 17.18
CA GLN A 446 -1.77 -20.00 17.50
C GLN A 446 -1.54 -19.79 19.00
N VAL A 447 -2.60 -19.66 19.80
CA VAL A 447 -2.50 -19.49 21.27
C VAL A 447 -1.85 -20.70 21.93
N VAL A 448 -2.00 -21.90 21.36
CA VAL A 448 -1.43 -23.14 21.91
C VAL A 448 -0.05 -23.44 21.33
N THR A 449 0.23 -22.98 20.10
CA THR A 449 1.49 -23.27 19.43
C THR A 449 2.60 -22.25 19.73
N ASP A 450 2.26 -21.03 20.10
CA ASP A 450 3.21 -19.96 20.43
C ASP A 450 3.36 -19.80 21.96
N PRO A 451 4.54 -20.10 22.54
CA PRO A 451 4.76 -19.99 23.98
C PRO A 451 4.56 -18.59 24.55
N GLN A 452 4.83 -17.53 23.78
CA GLN A 452 4.67 -16.15 24.25
C GLN A 452 3.19 -15.76 24.29
N VAL A 453 2.44 -16.13 23.26
CA VAL A 453 0.99 -15.90 23.21
C VAL A 453 0.29 -16.73 24.28
N LEU A 454 0.72 -17.97 24.51
CA LEU A 454 0.22 -18.82 25.58
C LEU A 454 0.47 -18.20 26.95
N TYR A 455 1.70 -17.74 27.21
CA TYR A 455 2.07 -17.09 28.47
C TYR A 455 1.20 -15.85 28.75
N LEU A 456 0.99 -15.01 27.73
CA LEU A 456 0.14 -13.83 27.84
C LEU A 456 -1.34 -14.21 28.04
N ALA A 457 -1.85 -15.20 27.32
CA ALA A 457 -3.22 -15.68 27.47
C ALA A 457 -3.50 -16.24 28.87
N ILE A 458 -2.58 -17.03 29.43
CA ILE A 458 -2.67 -17.54 30.81
C ILE A 458 -2.63 -16.37 31.80
N GLY A 459 -1.79 -15.37 31.56
CA GLY A 459 -1.72 -14.14 32.35
C GLY A 459 -3.02 -13.34 32.32
N ILE A 460 -3.68 -13.20 31.16
CA ILE A 460 -4.98 -12.52 31.03
C ILE A 460 -6.08 -13.25 31.82
N ILE A 461 -6.11 -14.58 31.77
CA ILE A 461 -7.07 -15.39 32.54
C ILE A 461 -6.87 -15.16 34.05
N GLY A 462 -5.62 -15.17 34.52
CA GLY A 462 -5.30 -14.85 35.92
C GLY A 462 -5.68 -13.42 36.30
N ALA A 463 -5.39 -12.43 35.45
CA ALA A 463 -5.74 -11.04 35.74
C ALA A 463 -7.25 -10.79 35.82
N THR A 464 -8.05 -11.58 35.09
CA THR A 464 -9.51 -11.38 34.99
C THR A 464 -10.29 -12.13 36.06
N VAL A 465 -9.83 -13.31 36.48
CA VAL A 465 -10.54 -14.13 37.47
C VAL A 465 -9.78 -14.10 38.79
N MET A 466 -10.31 -13.35 39.75
CA MET A 466 -9.68 -13.15 41.06
C MET A 466 -10.29 -14.09 42.13
N PRO A 467 -9.58 -15.14 42.60
CA PRO A 467 -10.14 -16.10 43.56
C PRO A 467 -10.59 -15.47 44.88
N HIS A 468 -9.94 -14.39 45.31
CA HIS A 468 -10.26 -13.71 46.57
C HIS A 468 -11.66 -13.05 46.56
N ASN A 469 -12.16 -12.66 45.39
CA ASN A 469 -13.51 -12.11 45.26
C ASN A 469 -14.59 -13.17 45.61
N LEU A 470 -14.34 -14.46 45.31
CA LEU A 470 -15.27 -15.54 45.68
C LEU A 470 -15.50 -15.57 47.19
N TYR A 471 -14.43 -15.42 47.99
CA TYR A 471 -14.51 -15.44 49.44
C TYR A 471 -15.07 -14.14 50.03
N LEU A 472 -14.66 -12.99 49.49
CA LEU A 472 -15.09 -11.68 49.97
C LEU A 472 -16.60 -11.48 49.76
N HIS A 473 -17.11 -11.74 48.56
CA HIS A 473 -18.55 -11.59 48.27
C HIS A 473 -19.40 -12.59 49.05
N SER A 474 -18.90 -13.81 49.29
CA SER A 474 -19.60 -14.81 50.11
C SER A 474 -19.75 -14.38 51.57
N SER A 475 -18.78 -13.64 52.12
CA SER A 475 -18.84 -13.14 53.50
C SER A 475 -19.86 -12.01 53.71
N ILE A 476 -20.14 -11.22 52.67
CA ILE A 476 -21.11 -10.12 52.74
C ILE A 476 -22.50 -10.68 53.05
N VAL A 477 -22.84 -11.85 52.51
CA VAL A 477 -24.10 -12.55 52.79
C VAL A 477 -24.22 -12.93 54.27
N GLN A 478 -23.10 -13.24 54.94
CA GLN A 478 -23.08 -13.60 56.37
C GLN A 478 -23.32 -12.40 57.30
N THR A 479 -23.18 -11.16 56.81
CA THR A 479 -23.48 -9.95 57.60
C THR A 479 -24.98 -9.73 57.77
N ARG A 480 -25.82 -10.38 56.96
CA ARG A 480 -27.27 -10.31 57.02
C ARG A 480 -27.79 -11.53 57.79
N ALA A 481 -28.52 -11.29 58.89
CA ALA A 481 -29.09 -12.38 59.69
C ALA A 481 -30.29 -13.00 58.95
N TYR A 482 -30.08 -14.17 58.32
CA TYR A 482 -31.16 -14.94 57.70
C TYR A 482 -31.65 -16.06 58.64
N PRO A 483 -32.98 -16.30 58.72
CA PRO A 483 -33.51 -17.47 59.41
C PRO A 483 -32.93 -18.76 58.81
N ARG A 484 -32.60 -19.76 59.65
CA ARG A 484 -32.11 -21.07 59.21
C ARG A 484 -33.24 -21.97 58.67
N THR A 485 -34.17 -21.40 57.94
CA THR A 485 -35.25 -22.08 57.20
C THR A 485 -34.88 -22.17 55.72
N ASP A 486 -35.52 -23.06 54.97
CA ASP A 486 -35.23 -23.21 53.53
C ASP A 486 -35.58 -21.95 52.73
N ASP A 487 -36.64 -21.22 53.11
CA ASP A 487 -36.98 -19.93 52.51
C ASP A 487 -35.99 -18.82 52.89
N GLY A 488 -35.44 -18.87 54.10
CA GLY A 488 -34.34 -18.00 54.53
C GLY A 488 -33.07 -18.23 53.69
N ARG A 489 -32.71 -19.49 53.44
CA ARG A 489 -31.57 -19.88 52.60
C ARG A 489 -31.76 -19.46 51.12
N ARG A 490 -32.95 -19.67 50.56
CA ARG A 490 -33.28 -19.21 49.19
C ARG A 490 -33.20 -17.69 49.05
N SER A 491 -33.62 -16.96 50.08
CA SER A 491 -33.54 -15.50 50.10
C SER A 491 -32.09 -15.02 50.23
N ALA A 492 -31.28 -15.67 51.07
CA ALA A 492 -29.85 -15.41 51.17
C ALA A 492 -29.13 -15.63 49.83
N LEU A 493 -29.41 -16.74 49.13
CA LEU A 493 -28.82 -17.04 47.82
C LEU A 493 -29.24 -16.03 46.74
N ARG A 494 -30.52 -15.63 46.70
CA ARG A 494 -31.00 -14.62 45.74
C ARG A 494 -30.27 -13.29 45.92
N TRP A 495 -30.16 -12.80 47.14
CA TRP A 495 -29.45 -11.57 47.42
C TRP A 495 -27.94 -11.68 47.17
N ALA A 496 -27.33 -12.82 47.48
CA ALA A 496 -25.94 -13.10 47.15
C ALA A 496 -25.67 -13.01 45.65
N VAL A 497 -26.55 -13.59 44.84
CA VAL A 497 -26.47 -13.55 43.37
C VAL A 497 -26.66 -12.12 42.88
N THR A 498 -27.65 -11.38 43.39
CA THR A 498 -27.87 -9.97 42.99
C THR A 498 -26.67 -9.10 43.32
N ASP A 499 -26.17 -9.15 44.57
CA ASP A 499 -25.05 -8.32 45.02
C ASP A 499 -23.78 -8.62 44.20
N SER A 500 -23.51 -9.90 43.95
CA SER A 500 -22.36 -10.33 43.14
C SER A 500 -22.52 -9.94 41.67
N THR A 501 -23.72 -10.09 41.11
CA THR A 501 -23.99 -9.75 39.70
C THR A 501 -23.86 -8.25 39.47
N VAL A 502 -24.43 -7.41 40.34
CA VAL A 502 -24.32 -5.95 40.24
C VAL A 502 -22.86 -5.51 40.34
N ALA A 503 -22.12 -6.03 41.33
CA ALA A 503 -20.71 -5.70 41.50
C ALA A 503 -19.86 -6.12 40.28
N LEU A 504 -20.06 -7.33 39.77
CA LEU A 504 -19.32 -7.85 38.60
C LEU A 504 -19.69 -7.12 37.31
N MET A 505 -20.97 -6.79 37.09
CA MET A 505 -21.39 -6.03 35.90
C MET A 505 -20.86 -4.59 35.93
N PHE A 506 -20.81 -3.96 37.10
CA PHE A 506 -20.21 -2.64 37.24
C PHE A 506 -18.69 -2.67 36.98
N ALA A 507 -17.99 -3.68 37.51
CA ALA A 507 -16.57 -3.89 37.22
C ALA A 507 -16.33 -4.17 35.72
N LEU A 508 -17.19 -4.98 35.08
CA LEU A 508 -17.13 -5.24 33.65
C LEU A 508 -17.32 -3.96 32.83
N PHE A 509 -18.29 -3.12 33.20
CA PHE A 509 -18.52 -1.83 32.52
C PHE A 509 -17.31 -0.90 32.61
N ILE A 510 -16.69 -0.79 33.79
CA ILE A 510 -15.48 0.00 33.99
C ILE A 510 -14.33 -0.55 33.14
N ASN A 511 -14.07 -1.85 33.21
CA ASN A 511 -12.99 -2.48 32.44
C ASN A 511 -13.21 -2.35 30.92
N ALA A 512 -14.44 -2.52 30.45
CA ALA A 512 -14.80 -2.32 29.05
C ALA A 512 -14.62 -0.86 28.62
N SER A 513 -14.99 0.09 29.47
CA SER A 513 -14.82 1.52 29.19
C SER A 513 -13.35 1.91 29.13
N ILE A 514 -12.50 1.38 30.01
CA ILE A 514 -11.04 1.58 29.96
C ILE A 514 -10.48 0.99 28.66
N LEU A 515 -10.88 -0.23 28.28
CA LEU A 515 -10.39 -0.87 27.06
C LEU A 515 -10.85 -0.15 25.79
N ILE A 516 -12.12 0.29 25.74
CA ILE A 516 -12.67 1.05 24.62
C ILE A 516 -11.99 2.41 24.52
N LEU A 517 -11.80 3.11 25.64
CA LEU A 517 -11.09 4.38 25.67
C LEU A 517 -9.63 4.20 25.21
N ALA A 518 -8.95 3.18 25.71
CA ALA A 518 -7.60 2.81 25.29
C ALA A 518 -7.55 2.54 23.78
N ALA A 519 -8.42 1.66 23.26
CA ALA A 519 -8.48 1.32 21.84
C ALA A 519 -8.79 2.55 20.97
N ALA A 520 -9.74 3.40 21.38
CA ALA A 520 -10.11 4.61 20.65
C ALA A 520 -8.95 5.63 20.65
N VAL A 521 -8.28 5.84 21.78
CA VAL A 521 -7.18 6.82 21.90
C VAL A 521 -5.91 6.32 21.21
N PHE A 522 -5.52 5.06 21.40
CA PHE A 522 -4.32 4.46 20.77
C PHE A 522 -4.45 4.38 19.24
N HIS A 523 -5.61 3.93 18.75
CA HIS A 523 -5.82 3.73 17.33
C HIS A 523 -6.09 5.04 16.58
N ALA A 524 -6.79 6.02 17.19
CA ALA A 524 -7.02 7.32 16.56
C ALA A 524 -5.73 8.16 16.43
N GLN A 525 -4.75 7.97 17.31
CA GLN A 525 -3.47 8.70 17.26
C GLN A 525 -2.32 7.92 16.58
N GLY A 526 -2.60 6.73 16.04
CA GLY A 526 -1.61 5.90 15.34
C GLY A 526 -0.48 5.36 16.22
N ARG A 527 -0.68 5.29 17.55
CA ARG A 527 0.30 4.76 18.50
C ARG A 527 0.02 3.27 18.75
N THR A 528 0.71 2.41 18.00
CA THR A 528 0.56 0.94 18.09
C THR A 528 1.53 0.27 19.06
N ASP A 529 2.58 0.97 19.49
CA ASP A 529 3.68 0.42 20.29
C ASP A 529 3.66 0.87 21.76
N VAL A 530 2.48 0.93 22.38
CA VAL A 530 2.37 1.23 23.82
C VAL A 530 2.34 -0.09 24.59
N GLN A 531 3.50 -0.49 25.11
CA GLN A 531 3.68 -1.79 25.77
C GLN A 531 3.67 -1.70 27.31
N GLU A 532 3.82 -0.50 27.89
CA GLU A 532 4.06 -0.32 29.32
C GLU A 532 3.07 0.64 30.00
N ILE A 533 2.75 0.36 31.27
CA ILE A 533 1.80 1.14 32.08
C ILE A 533 2.34 2.55 32.33
N GLU A 534 3.65 2.75 32.44
CA GLU A 534 4.23 4.10 32.64
C GLU A 534 3.94 5.03 31.46
N GLN A 535 3.79 4.51 30.24
CA GLN A 535 3.47 5.32 29.06
C GLN A 535 2.02 5.82 29.07
N ALA A 536 1.17 5.30 29.95
CA ALA A 536 -0.25 5.65 30.00
C ALA A 536 -0.50 7.11 30.41
N HIS A 537 0.33 7.71 31.28
CA HIS A 537 0.17 9.13 31.66
C HIS A 537 0.49 10.08 30.49
N ALA A 538 1.41 9.68 29.60
CA ALA A 538 1.75 10.42 28.39
C ALA A 538 0.60 10.47 27.36
N LEU A 539 -0.44 9.65 27.55
CA LEU A 539 -1.68 9.64 26.75
C LEU A 539 -2.69 10.67 27.25
N LEU A 540 -2.67 10.99 28.54
CA LEU A 540 -3.50 12.02 29.16
C LEU A 540 -2.88 13.40 29.00
N ALA A 541 -1.55 13.48 28.80
CA ALA A 541 -0.81 14.73 28.66
C ALA A 541 -1.32 15.66 27.54
N PRO A 542 -1.74 15.19 26.35
CA PRO A 542 -2.31 16.05 25.31
C PRO A 542 -3.68 16.64 25.67
N MET A 543 -4.47 15.98 26.52
CA MET A 543 -5.82 16.42 26.90
C MET A 543 -5.84 17.25 28.18
N LEU A 544 -4.95 16.95 29.12
CA LEU A 544 -4.96 17.49 30.48
C LEU A 544 -3.69 18.28 30.84
N GLY A 545 -2.67 18.27 29.97
CA GLY A 545 -1.34 18.80 30.26
C GLY A 545 -0.49 17.81 31.07
N VAL A 546 0.83 17.84 30.87
CA VAL A 546 1.80 16.89 31.46
C VAL A 546 1.72 16.87 33.00
N GLY A 547 1.57 18.03 33.64
CA GLY A 547 1.52 18.15 35.09
C GLY A 547 0.26 17.53 35.71
N LEU A 548 -0.91 17.78 35.13
CA LEU A 548 -2.17 17.26 35.67
C LEU A 548 -2.33 15.76 35.35
N ALA A 549 -1.91 15.34 34.16
CA ALA A 549 -1.91 13.94 33.72
C ALA A 549 -1.05 13.04 34.63
N SER A 550 0.18 13.44 34.91
CA SER A 550 1.08 12.70 35.81
C SER A 550 0.55 12.64 37.24
N THR A 551 0.00 13.74 37.75
CA THR A 551 -0.57 13.80 39.11
C THR A 551 -1.81 12.90 39.26
N LEU A 552 -2.74 12.95 38.30
CA LEU A 552 -3.92 12.08 38.29
C LEU A 552 -3.54 10.61 38.17
N PHE A 553 -2.55 10.30 37.32
CA PHE A 553 -2.07 8.94 37.15
C PHE A 553 -1.42 8.40 38.43
N ALA A 554 -0.60 9.22 39.11
CA ALA A 554 -0.01 8.86 40.40
C ALA A 554 -1.07 8.61 41.47
N ILE A 555 -2.11 9.46 41.56
CA ILE A 555 -3.25 9.27 42.47
C ILE A 555 -4.00 7.98 42.16
N ALA A 556 -4.24 7.70 40.87
CA ALA A 556 -4.92 6.48 40.44
C ALA A 556 -4.14 5.21 40.80
N LEU A 557 -2.82 5.20 40.57
CA LEU A 557 -1.94 4.08 40.96
C LEU A 557 -1.93 3.88 42.48
N LEU A 558 -1.86 4.96 43.25
CA LEU A 558 -1.88 4.89 44.72
C LEU A 558 -3.24 4.36 45.22
N ALA A 559 -4.35 4.88 44.69
CA ALA A 559 -5.69 4.42 45.04
C ALA A 559 -5.89 2.93 44.69
N SER A 560 -5.40 2.50 43.53
CA SER A 560 -5.43 1.09 43.11
C SER A 560 -4.64 0.19 44.06
N GLY A 561 -3.41 0.59 44.44
CA GLY A 561 -2.59 -0.14 45.41
C GLY A 561 -3.23 -0.24 46.80
N VAL A 562 -3.84 0.85 47.28
CA VAL A 562 -4.59 0.85 48.56
C VAL A 562 -5.79 -0.09 48.48
N ASN A 563 -6.57 -0.03 47.40
CA ASN A 563 -7.73 -0.89 47.21
C ASN A 563 -7.34 -2.38 47.20
N SER A 564 -6.29 -2.73 46.46
CA SER A 564 -5.76 -4.10 46.37
C SER A 564 -5.32 -4.63 47.73
N THR A 565 -4.52 -3.87 48.49
CA THR A 565 -4.01 -4.30 49.80
C THR A 565 -5.11 -4.42 50.87
N VAL A 566 -6.14 -3.57 50.82
CA VAL A 566 -7.31 -3.66 51.70
C VAL A 566 -8.12 -4.92 51.38
N THR A 567 -8.40 -5.16 50.11
CA THR A 567 -9.17 -6.31 49.63
C THR A 567 -8.49 -7.63 50.01
N ALA A 568 -7.18 -7.74 49.78
CA ALA A 568 -6.39 -8.92 50.16
C ALA A 568 -6.40 -9.17 51.67
N THR A 569 -6.35 -8.11 52.48
CA THR A 569 -6.38 -8.23 53.95
C THR A 569 -7.76 -8.70 54.45
N LEU A 570 -8.85 -8.22 53.84
CA LEU A 570 -10.22 -8.64 54.17
C LEU A 570 -10.48 -10.09 53.73
N ALA A 571 -10.10 -10.45 52.50
CA ALA A 571 -10.21 -11.83 52.02
C ALA A 571 -9.38 -12.79 52.87
N GLY A 572 -8.14 -12.42 53.20
CA GLY A 572 -7.27 -13.19 54.08
C GLY A 572 -7.88 -13.38 55.47
N GLN A 573 -8.53 -12.36 56.03
CA GLN A 573 -9.25 -12.50 57.31
C GLN A 573 -10.34 -13.55 57.23
N ILE A 574 -11.16 -13.54 56.19
CA ILE A 574 -12.28 -14.49 56.00
C ILE A 574 -11.75 -15.92 55.92
N VAL A 575 -10.65 -16.13 55.17
CA VAL A 575 -10.03 -17.45 55.05
C VAL A 575 -9.38 -17.89 56.37
N MET A 576 -8.62 -17.01 57.03
CA MET A 576 -7.93 -17.33 58.28
C MET A 576 -8.90 -17.60 59.43
N GLU A 577 -9.87 -16.71 59.68
CA GLU A 577 -10.80 -16.84 60.80
C GLU A 577 -11.90 -17.88 60.53
N GLY A 578 -12.31 -18.03 59.27
CA GLY A 578 -13.35 -18.97 58.86
C GLY A 578 -12.84 -20.39 58.61
N PHE A 579 -12.04 -20.56 57.54
CA PHE A 579 -11.60 -21.88 57.08
C PHE A 579 -10.46 -22.46 57.92
N LEU A 580 -9.46 -21.65 58.28
CA LEU A 580 -8.28 -22.12 59.01
C LEU A 580 -8.42 -21.99 60.54
N GLN A 581 -9.47 -21.32 61.02
CA GLN A 581 -9.72 -21.02 62.43
C GLN A 581 -8.53 -20.35 63.16
N LEU A 582 -7.69 -19.64 62.41
CA LEU A 582 -6.53 -18.89 62.91
C LEU A 582 -6.96 -17.48 63.29
N ARG A 583 -6.86 -17.15 64.58
CA ARG A 583 -7.16 -15.81 65.11
C ARG A 583 -5.87 -15.06 65.39
N LEU A 584 -5.53 -14.13 64.50
CA LEU A 584 -4.39 -13.23 64.65
C LEU A 584 -4.85 -11.83 65.08
N PRO A 585 -4.08 -11.13 65.94
CA PRO A 585 -4.39 -9.75 66.26
C PRO A 585 -4.37 -8.87 65.00
N PRO A 586 -5.27 -7.88 64.84
CA PRO A 586 -5.45 -7.14 63.58
C PRO A 586 -4.19 -6.47 63.04
N TRP A 587 -3.28 -6.02 63.90
CA TRP A 587 -2.02 -5.39 63.49
C TRP A 587 -1.05 -6.41 62.87
N LEU A 588 -0.94 -7.61 63.46
CA LEU A 588 -0.05 -8.67 62.97
C LEU A 588 -0.56 -9.24 61.65
N ARG A 589 -1.89 -9.40 61.52
CA ARG A 589 -2.52 -9.78 60.24
C ARG A 589 -2.20 -8.78 59.13
N ARG A 590 -2.40 -7.48 59.38
CA ARG A 590 -2.09 -6.43 58.41
C ARG A 590 -0.61 -6.42 58.03
N LEU A 591 0.28 -6.63 59.00
CA LEU A 591 1.72 -6.69 58.76
C LEU A 591 2.09 -7.89 57.87
N LEU A 592 1.56 -9.07 58.16
CA LEU A 592 1.84 -10.29 57.40
C LEU A 592 1.27 -10.21 55.98
N THR A 593 -0.01 -9.86 55.81
CA THR A 593 -0.66 -9.82 54.48
C THR A 593 -0.07 -8.72 53.60
N ARG A 594 0.30 -7.57 54.16
CA ARG A 594 0.95 -6.49 53.41
C ARG A 594 2.43 -6.75 53.18
N GLY A 595 3.13 -7.36 54.13
CA GLY A 595 4.54 -7.75 53.98
C GLY A 595 4.74 -8.72 52.83
N ILE A 596 3.89 -9.75 52.74
CA ILE A 596 3.93 -10.73 51.63
C ILE A 596 3.69 -10.06 50.27
N ALA A 597 2.86 -9.01 50.20
CA ALA A 597 2.60 -8.29 48.96
C ALA A 597 3.68 -7.28 48.59
N ILE A 598 4.21 -6.53 49.57
CA ILE A 598 5.10 -5.38 49.33
C ILE A 598 6.57 -5.81 49.23
N VAL A 599 7.03 -6.74 50.08
CA VAL A 599 8.46 -7.11 50.15
C VAL A 599 8.98 -7.67 48.82
N PRO A 600 8.30 -8.60 48.12
CA PRO A 600 8.77 -9.10 46.84
C PRO A 600 8.86 -8.01 45.77
N VAL A 601 7.91 -7.07 45.76
CA VAL A 601 7.90 -5.95 44.80
C VAL A 601 9.10 -5.04 45.07
N VAL A 602 9.33 -4.63 46.33
CA VAL A 602 10.48 -3.78 46.69
C VAL A 602 11.81 -4.45 46.35
N VAL A 603 11.94 -5.76 46.64
CA VAL A 603 13.16 -6.52 46.32
C VAL A 603 13.39 -6.62 44.82
N VAL A 604 12.35 -6.92 44.03
CA VAL A 604 12.49 -7.04 42.57
C VAL A 604 12.74 -5.69 41.91
N THR A 605 12.07 -4.62 42.34
CA THR A 605 12.33 -3.27 41.84
C THR A 605 13.77 -2.84 42.18
N TRP A 606 14.28 -3.18 43.37
CA TRP A 606 15.65 -2.87 43.75
C TRP A 606 16.70 -3.64 42.93
N LEU A 607 16.46 -4.93 42.65
CA LEU A 607 17.42 -5.80 41.96
C LEU A 607 17.36 -5.73 40.43
N TYR A 608 16.17 -5.52 39.86
CA TYR A 608 15.91 -5.67 38.41
C TYR A 608 15.23 -4.46 37.78
N GLY A 609 15.03 -3.38 38.53
CA GLY A 609 14.43 -2.14 38.04
C GLY A 609 12.99 -2.30 37.54
N GLU A 610 12.60 -1.40 36.64
CA GLU A 610 11.23 -1.26 36.12
C GLU A 610 10.82 -2.48 35.27
N ALA A 611 11.67 -2.90 34.33
CA ALA A 611 11.42 -4.06 33.48
C ALA A 611 11.25 -5.38 34.28
N GLY A 612 11.97 -5.52 35.40
CA GLY A 612 11.80 -6.63 36.33
C GLY A 612 10.43 -6.63 37.02
N THR A 613 9.92 -5.43 37.33
CA THR A 613 8.62 -5.22 37.99
C THR A 613 7.46 -5.56 37.04
N ALA A 614 7.56 -5.18 35.76
CA ALA A 614 6.57 -5.54 34.73
C ALA A 614 6.51 -7.06 34.51
N ARG A 615 7.66 -7.74 34.45
CA ARG A 615 7.71 -9.21 34.34
C ARG A 615 7.14 -9.90 35.57
N LEU A 616 7.44 -9.38 36.77
CA LEU A 616 6.87 -9.89 38.02
C LEU A 616 5.35 -9.75 38.04
N LEU A 617 4.81 -8.63 37.54
CA LEU A 617 3.38 -8.43 37.43
C LEU A 617 2.75 -9.50 36.55
N VAL A 618 3.26 -9.73 35.33
CA VAL A 618 2.70 -10.76 34.42
C VAL A 618 2.84 -12.15 35.04
N LEU A 619 3.99 -12.46 35.65
CA LEU A 619 4.23 -13.73 36.34
C LEU A 619 3.22 -13.94 37.47
N SER A 620 2.92 -12.91 38.26
CA SER A 620 1.94 -13.01 39.35
C SER A 620 0.54 -13.38 38.84
N GLN A 621 0.15 -12.88 37.67
CA GLN A 621 -1.12 -13.23 37.04
C GLN A 621 -1.12 -14.68 36.55
N VAL A 622 -0.02 -15.15 35.95
CA VAL A 622 0.12 -16.56 35.55
C VAL A 622 0.00 -17.48 36.76
N VAL A 623 0.67 -17.15 37.87
CA VAL A 623 0.56 -17.91 39.13
C VAL A 623 -0.87 -17.91 39.66
N LEU A 624 -1.58 -16.78 39.58
CA LEU A 624 -2.98 -16.69 39.99
C LEU A 624 -3.87 -17.61 39.14
N SER A 625 -3.64 -17.63 37.83
CA SER A 625 -4.34 -18.51 36.89
C SER A 625 -4.18 -19.98 37.26
N MET A 626 -2.97 -20.40 37.64
CA MET A 626 -2.69 -21.76 38.10
C MET A 626 -3.39 -22.11 39.43
N GLN A 627 -3.72 -21.12 40.26
CA GLN A 627 -4.42 -21.34 41.53
C GLN A 627 -5.95 -21.46 41.36
N LEU A 628 -6.51 -20.94 40.26
CA LEU A 628 -7.96 -20.92 40.03
C LEU A 628 -8.62 -22.31 40.09
N PRO A 629 -8.06 -23.38 39.48
CA PRO A 629 -8.66 -24.71 39.56
C PRO A 629 -8.84 -25.20 41.00
N PHE A 630 -7.92 -24.87 41.90
CA PHE A 630 -8.00 -25.27 43.31
C PHE A 630 -9.16 -24.60 44.06
N ALA A 631 -9.64 -23.44 43.60
CA ALA A 631 -10.81 -22.77 44.15
C ALA A 631 -12.10 -23.20 43.43
N VAL A 632 -12.07 -23.28 42.10
CA VAL A 632 -13.26 -23.51 41.26
C VAL A 632 -13.70 -24.97 41.31
N ILE A 633 -12.79 -25.95 41.20
CA ILE A 633 -13.15 -27.38 41.14
C ILE A 633 -13.90 -27.82 42.41
N PRO A 634 -13.43 -27.54 43.64
CA PRO A 634 -14.17 -27.89 44.85
C PRO A 634 -15.53 -27.18 44.92
N LEU A 635 -15.60 -25.92 44.49
CA LEU A 635 -16.85 -25.15 44.48
C LEU A 635 -17.89 -25.77 43.55
N VAL A 636 -17.51 -26.10 42.32
CA VAL A 636 -18.38 -26.77 41.35
C VAL A 636 -18.82 -28.13 41.88
N ARG A 637 -17.92 -28.87 42.54
CA ARG A 637 -18.25 -30.14 43.19
C ARG A 637 -19.26 -29.98 44.33
N PHE A 638 -19.09 -29.00 45.22
CA PHE A 638 -20.02 -28.78 46.33
C PHE A 638 -21.40 -28.31 45.86
N VAL A 639 -21.45 -27.42 44.88
CA VAL A 639 -22.70 -26.85 44.35
C VAL A 639 -23.48 -27.87 43.49
N SER A 640 -22.82 -28.92 42.99
CA SER A 640 -23.43 -30.02 42.25
C SER A 640 -23.84 -31.22 43.11
N ASP A 641 -23.38 -31.29 44.37
CA ASP A 641 -23.66 -32.42 45.26
C ASP A 641 -25.06 -32.31 45.90
N ARG A 642 -25.95 -33.25 45.56
CA ARG A 642 -27.31 -33.32 46.10
C ARG A 642 -27.36 -33.64 47.59
N THR A 643 -26.33 -34.31 48.12
CA THR A 643 -26.25 -34.66 49.54
C THR A 643 -25.93 -33.44 50.41
N LEU A 644 -25.16 -32.49 49.87
CA LEU A 644 -24.77 -31.25 50.56
C LEU A 644 -25.77 -30.12 50.34
N MET A 645 -26.29 -29.96 49.13
CA MET A 645 -27.13 -28.80 48.75
C MET A 645 -28.63 -29.09 48.80
N GLY A 646 -29.07 -30.35 48.90
CA GLY A 646 -30.48 -30.73 49.01
C GLY A 646 -31.34 -30.15 47.88
N ALA A 647 -32.37 -29.37 48.22
CA ALA A 647 -33.26 -28.71 47.25
C ALA A 647 -32.66 -27.46 46.56
N LEU A 648 -31.42 -27.07 46.91
CA LEU A 648 -30.74 -25.86 46.42
C LEU A 648 -29.58 -26.19 45.44
N VAL A 649 -29.54 -27.41 44.93
CA VAL A 649 -28.54 -27.87 43.94
C VAL A 649 -28.62 -27.03 42.67
N ALA A 650 -27.47 -26.67 42.11
CA ALA A 650 -27.43 -25.89 40.88
C ALA A 650 -28.06 -26.64 39.69
N PRO A 651 -28.68 -25.91 38.75
CA PRO A 651 -29.28 -26.52 37.57
C PRO A 651 -28.21 -27.19 36.68
N ALA A 652 -28.59 -28.31 36.05
CA ALA A 652 -27.66 -29.18 35.32
C ALA A 652 -26.90 -28.47 34.18
N TRP A 653 -27.52 -27.48 33.51
CA TRP A 653 -26.85 -26.69 32.47
C TRP A 653 -25.73 -25.82 33.04
N LEU A 654 -25.93 -25.23 34.23
CA LEU A 654 -24.95 -24.39 34.90
C LEU A 654 -23.79 -25.22 35.43
N VAL A 655 -24.08 -26.41 35.97
CA VAL A 655 -23.04 -27.37 36.40
C VAL A 655 -22.19 -27.82 35.23
N ARG A 656 -22.80 -28.17 34.08
CA ARG A 656 -22.05 -28.54 32.86
C ARG A 656 -21.18 -27.39 32.35
N LEU A 657 -21.73 -26.18 32.30
CA LEU A 657 -20.99 -24.99 31.90
C LEU A 657 -19.82 -24.71 32.85
N ALA A 658 -20.04 -24.82 34.16
CA ALA A 658 -19.00 -24.60 35.16
C ALA A 658 -17.86 -25.63 35.09
N TRP A 659 -18.18 -26.89 34.79
CA TRP A 659 -17.16 -27.92 34.53
C TRP A 659 -16.36 -27.66 33.25
N VAL A 660 -17.01 -27.15 32.19
CA VAL A 660 -16.33 -26.77 30.94
C VAL A 660 -15.40 -25.56 31.13
N ILE A 661 -15.78 -24.62 31.99
CA ILE A 661 -14.93 -23.44 32.32
C ILE A 661 -13.77 -23.82 33.26
N ALA A 662 -13.98 -24.82 34.12
CA ALA A 662 -12.97 -25.28 35.07
C ALA A 662 -11.90 -26.20 34.43
N ALA A 663 -12.26 -26.86 33.32
CA ALA A 663 -11.37 -27.69 32.51
C ALA A 663 -10.58 -26.83 31.52
#